data_AF-A0A1H1A9U3-F1
#
_entry.id   AF-A0A1H1A9U3-F1
#
_cell.length_a   1.000
_cell.length_b   1.000
_cell.length_c   1.000
_cell.angle_alpha   90.00
_cell.angle_beta   90.00
_cell.angle_gamma   90.00
#
_symmetry.space_group_name_H-M   'P 1'
#
loop_
_entity.id
_entity.type
_entity.pdbx_description
1 polymer ?
#
loop_
_entity_poly.entity_id
_entity_poly.type
_entity_poly.pdbx_seq_one_letter_code
_entity_poly.pdbx_strand_id
1 'polypeptide(L)'
;MGRRMSHRTIKLLACFSLVVMLVVACGERKETGLEKNTADGLVLDAYKHKDYPLLLSLADSLGKIGAISEVQSHYWSGYASDRMGKKRTAEYYWKKAESEVENFNNSEQVDYYAKAASHLANLLNLKGDYDGSLKEAINAAEKLEVLGCDTTTDYVNLLVFIGCGQARLPGMEETTKKSFERAYNKHLERISASPTESTYKGAIAGIVNMAYSCNATHQYQQALYWCDRYEELVHKYERLYSADEDYIDKQLARCSIYRATALVSLGQSQESYLAYLDFRNTKFSKSPEGIYDAGEYLIEAKQWKEAAVCFQRLDELVNKYRMEFSIENLETYYLKKYEANLKAGRKDSVYAISTFICDSLSVAIDRARADNAAELATIYNTEQNETRLAENKAKLMRERQIAAVVTIILIIGFFIVYALYKQKAAAKLHKAHNELKAAYDQLEETTSAKERIESELRIARHIQESMVPNEFPQRSDFNLYASMTAAKEVGGDLYDYLIIGDNLCFCVGDVSGKGVPAALFMAQVIRLFRAMVKRNYTPAKLATELNAELSEHNDDGMFITMFIGVVNLRTGKLDFCNAGHNPPILGNGNESRFLKMEPNAPIGLWEGLKYEGEVIDDIRGHLFFVYTDGLNEAENTKLEQFGDEQVLNVVKSASQLNPRDMVDTMKNEVNRHRNGADPNDDLTMLCLHVV
;
A
#
# COMPACT_ATOMS: atom_id res chain seq x y z
N MET A 1 -12.15 -10.28 22.49
CA MET A 1 -11.14 -9.29 22.96
C MET A 1 -10.09 -9.09 21.87
N GLY A 2 -10.07 -7.90 21.26
CA GLY A 2 -9.18 -7.58 20.15
C GLY A 2 -7.71 -7.48 20.59
N ARG A 3 -6.85 -8.32 20.02
CA ARG A 3 -5.40 -8.13 20.12
C ARG A 3 -5.03 -6.94 19.23
N ARG A 4 -4.80 -5.77 19.85
CA ARG A 4 -4.18 -4.61 19.22
C ARG A 4 -2.88 -5.06 18.54
N MET A 5 -2.82 -4.93 17.21
CA MET A 5 -1.56 -5.03 16.48
C MET A 5 -0.56 -4.06 17.11
N SER A 6 0.66 -4.54 17.35
CA SER A 6 1.76 -3.73 17.88
C SER A 6 1.97 -2.49 17.01
N HIS A 7 2.17 -1.34 17.65
CA HIS A 7 2.42 -0.06 16.98
C HIS A 7 3.60 -0.13 15.99
N ARG A 8 4.55 -1.05 16.21
CA ARG A 8 5.66 -1.32 15.26
C ARG A 8 5.18 -2.00 13.98
N THR A 9 4.23 -2.93 14.07
CA THR A 9 3.67 -3.64 12.91
C THR A 9 2.82 -2.71 12.04
N ILE A 10 2.07 -1.80 12.67
CA ILE A 10 1.30 -0.75 11.97
C ILE A 10 2.25 0.24 11.28
N LYS A 11 3.33 0.67 11.94
CA LYS A 11 4.35 1.55 11.33
C LYS A 11 5.09 0.86 10.17
N LEU A 12 5.40 -0.43 10.27
CA LEU A 12 6.02 -1.17 9.16
C LEU A 12 5.08 -1.30 7.95
N LEU A 13 3.80 -1.61 8.17
CA LEU A 13 2.79 -1.66 7.11
C LEU A 13 2.54 -0.28 6.50
N ALA A 14 2.51 0.78 7.31
CA ALA A 14 2.35 2.15 6.83
C ALA A 14 3.56 2.64 6.02
N CYS A 15 4.79 2.31 6.43
CA CYS A 15 5.98 2.62 5.64
C CYS A 15 5.99 1.83 4.32
N PHE A 16 5.56 0.57 4.32
CA PHE A 16 5.48 -0.24 3.10
C PHE A 16 4.38 0.25 2.15
N SER A 17 3.21 0.66 2.68
CA SER A 17 2.14 1.26 1.88
C SER A 17 2.52 2.63 1.33
N LEU A 18 3.31 3.41 2.09
CA LEU A 18 3.80 4.72 1.64
C LEU A 18 4.82 4.57 0.50
N VAL A 19 5.72 3.58 0.57
CA VAL A 19 6.67 3.27 -0.50
C VAL A 19 5.95 2.73 -1.74
N VAL A 20 4.93 1.88 -1.57
CA VAL A 20 4.09 1.40 -2.69
C VAL A 20 3.26 2.53 -3.30
N MET A 21 2.68 3.42 -2.48
CA MET A 21 1.99 4.62 -2.98
C MET A 21 2.95 5.57 -3.69
N LEU A 22 4.18 5.77 -3.22
CA LEU A 22 5.15 6.64 -3.88
C LEU A 22 5.66 6.07 -5.22
N VAL A 23 5.78 4.76 -5.34
CA VAL A 23 6.13 4.10 -6.61
C VAL A 23 4.97 4.14 -7.62
N VAL A 24 3.72 4.07 -7.15
CA VAL A 24 2.51 4.23 -8.00
C VAL A 24 2.24 5.70 -8.33
N ALA A 25 2.43 6.63 -7.38
CA ALA A 25 2.14 8.05 -7.53
C ALA A 25 3.22 8.82 -8.32
N CYS A 26 4.47 8.33 -8.39
CA CYS A 26 5.46 8.83 -9.34
C CYS A 26 5.10 8.53 -10.81
N GLY A 27 3.98 7.85 -11.07
CA GLY A 27 3.50 7.50 -12.41
C GLY A 27 2.42 8.43 -12.99
N GLU A 28 1.83 9.32 -12.20
CA GLU A 28 0.83 10.26 -12.72
C GLU A 28 1.53 11.51 -13.26
N ARG A 29 1.86 11.50 -14.56
CA ARG A 29 1.96 12.76 -15.30
C ARG A 29 0.61 13.44 -15.12
N LYS A 30 0.60 14.62 -14.50
CA LYS A 30 -0.48 15.58 -14.71
C LYS A 30 -0.62 15.76 -16.22
N GLU A 31 -1.66 15.15 -16.80
CA GLU A 31 -2.19 15.60 -18.07
C GLU A 31 -2.53 17.07 -17.87
N THR A 32 -1.68 17.94 -18.39
CA THR A 32 -2.05 19.34 -18.58
C THR A 32 -3.09 19.34 -19.69
N GLY A 33 -4.32 18.99 -19.34
CA GLY A 33 -5.45 18.98 -20.24
C GLY A 33 -5.76 20.42 -20.63
N LEU A 34 -5.33 20.82 -21.83
CA LEU A 34 -6.05 21.88 -22.53
C LEU A 34 -7.47 21.35 -22.75
N GLU A 35 -8.49 22.10 -22.38
CA GLU A 35 -9.87 21.68 -22.67
C GLU A 35 -10.04 21.53 -24.19
N LYS A 36 -10.70 20.45 -24.62
CA LYS A 36 -10.91 20.10 -26.03
C LYS A 36 -11.42 21.30 -26.86
N ASN A 37 -12.38 22.05 -26.32
CA ASN A 37 -12.92 23.26 -26.96
C ASN A 37 -11.85 24.36 -27.20
N THR A 38 -10.86 24.46 -26.32
CA THR A 38 -9.74 25.40 -26.48
C THR A 38 -8.77 24.92 -27.55
N ALA A 39 -8.50 23.61 -27.62
CA ALA A 39 -7.63 23.01 -28.64
C ALA A 39 -8.21 23.17 -30.05
N ASP A 40 -9.49 22.84 -30.23
CA ASP A 40 -10.21 23.02 -31.50
C ASP A 40 -10.27 24.50 -31.91
N GLY A 41 -10.45 25.40 -30.93
CA GLY A 41 -10.44 26.84 -31.13
C GLY A 41 -9.12 27.36 -31.70
N LEU A 42 -7.98 26.91 -31.17
CA LEU A 42 -6.64 27.32 -31.64
C LEU A 42 -6.39 26.88 -33.09
N VAL A 43 -6.73 25.62 -33.40
CA VAL A 43 -6.58 25.06 -34.75
C VAL A 43 -7.46 25.83 -35.75
N LEU A 44 -8.72 26.07 -35.37
CA LEU A 44 -9.67 26.79 -36.22
C LEU A 44 -9.28 28.26 -36.42
N ASP A 45 -8.67 28.89 -35.42
CA ASP A 45 -8.17 30.26 -35.50
C ASP A 45 -6.99 30.39 -36.49
N ALA A 46 -6.00 29.50 -36.38
CA ALA A 46 -4.88 29.43 -37.34
C ALA A 46 -5.38 29.17 -38.77
N TYR A 47 -6.36 28.27 -38.93
CA TYR A 47 -7.02 28.03 -40.21
C TYR A 47 -7.70 29.27 -40.78
N LYS A 48 -8.50 29.99 -39.97
CA LYS A 48 -9.21 31.20 -40.40
C LYS A 48 -8.25 32.33 -40.81
N HIS A 49 -7.13 32.47 -40.11
CA HIS A 49 -6.08 33.44 -40.42
C HIS A 49 -5.14 32.99 -41.55
N LYS A 50 -5.30 31.78 -42.08
CA LYS A 50 -4.44 31.18 -43.13
C LYS A 50 -2.96 31.07 -42.70
N ASP A 51 -2.69 30.93 -41.40
CA ASP A 51 -1.36 30.68 -40.87
C ASP A 51 -1.07 29.17 -40.89
N TYR A 52 -0.71 28.66 -42.06
CA TYR A 52 -0.48 27.23 -42.27
C TYR A 52 0.75 26.67 -41.52
N PRO A 53 1.88 27.40 -41.38
CA PRO A 53 2.97 26.95 -40.52
C PRO A 53 2.54 26.77 -39.06
N LEU A 54 1.77 27.72 -38.51
CA LEU A 54 1.22 27.59 -37.17
C LEU A 54 0.24 26.43 -37.08
N LEU A 55 -0.68 26.30 -38.05
CA LEU A 55 -1.65 25.21 -38.12
C LEU A 55 -0.98 23.84 -38.09
N LEU A 56 0.10 23.65 -38.85
CA LEU A 56 0.89 22.41 -38.85
C LEU A 56 1.51 22.14 -37.48
N SER A 57 2.09 23.15 -36.84
CA SER A 57 2.69 22.99 -35.50
C SER A 57 1.66 22.70 -34.40
N LEU A 58 0.47 23.29 -34.50
CA LEU A 58 -0.64 23.07 -33.58
C LEU A 58 -1.21 21.67 -33.76
N ALA A 59 -1.42 21.22 -35.00
CA ALA A 59 -1.89 19.87 -35.28
C ALA A 59 -0.96 18.81 -34.65
N ASP A 60 0.35 18.89 -34.92
CA ASP A 60 1.35 17.98 -34.37
C ASP A 60 1.40 18.02 -32.82
N SER A 61 1.45 19.22 -32.23
CA SER A 61 1.58 19.37 -30.78
C SER A 61 0.33 18.93 -30.02
N LEU A 62 -0.85 19.32 -30.50
CA LEU A 62 -2.13 18.98 -29.87
C LEU A 62 -2.46 17.50 -30.05
N GLY A 63 -2.11 16.90 -31.21
CA GLY A 63 -2.21 15.46 -31.42
C GLY A 63 -1.33 14.66 -30.46
N LYS A 64 -0.07 15.08 -30.27
CA LYS A 64 0.88 14.41 -29.35
C LYS A 64 0.42 14.38 -27.89
N ILE A 65 -0.30 15.41 -27.44
CA ILE A 65 -0.85 15.48 -26.07
C ILE A 65 -2.27 14.91 -25.97
N GLY A 66 -2.86 14.44 -27.08
CA GLY A 66 -4.21 13.88 -27.12
C GLY A 66 -5.34 14.91 -26.97
N ALA A 67 -5.06 16.20 -27.14
CA ALA A 67 -6.07 17.25 -27.06
C ALA A 67 -7.01 17.27 -28.27
N ILE A 68 -6.52 16.78 -29.42
CA ILE A 68 -7.31 16.46 -30.61
C ILE A 68 -7.03 15.00 -31.00
N SER A 69 -7.95 14.38 -31.75
CA SER A 69 -7.75 12.99 -32.20
C SER A 69 -6.60 12.86 -33.21
N GLU A 70 -5.99 11.67 -33.33
CA GLU A 70 -4.91 11.43 -34.30
C GLU A 70 -5.37 11.69 -35.74
N VAL A 71 -6.56 11.22 -36.12
CA VAL A 71 -7.19 11.50 -37.44
C VAL A 71 -7.32 13.00 -37.70
N GLN A 72 -7.76 13.76 -36.69
CA GLN A 72 -7.90 15.22 -36.78
C GLN A 72 -6.54 15.92 -36.92
N SER A 73 -5.54 15.50 -36.14
CA SER A 73 -4.15 15.97 -36.24
C SER A 73 -3.59 15.72 -37.65
N HIS A 74 -3.75 14.52 -38.18
CA HIS A 74 -3.28 14.15 -39.50
C HIS A 74 -4.02 14.88 -40.62
N TYR A 75 -5.35 15.04 -40.52
CA TYR A 75 -6.10 15.87 -41.46
C TYR A 75 -5.54 17.30 -41.53
N TRP A 76 -5.37 17.96 -40.38
CA TRP A 76 -4.89 19.34 -40.34
C TRP A 76 -3.43 19.47 -40.78
N SER A 77 -2.59 18.49 -40.45
CA SER A 77 -1.20 18.42 -40.91
C SER A 77 -1.12 18.29 -42.43
N GLY A 78 -1.98 17.45 -43.01
CA GLY A 78 -2.10 17.29 -44.45
C GLY A 78 -2.64 18.56 -45.13
N TYR A 79 -3.69 19.16 -44.56
CA TYR A 79 -4.28 20.41 -45.06
C TYR A 79 -3.27 21.55 -45.04
N ALA A 80 -2.58 21.78 -43.93
CA ALA A 80 -1.55 22.81 -43.83
C ALA A 80 -0.42 22.58 -44.85
N SER A 81 0.04 21.33 -44.98
CA SER A 81 1.09 20.95 -45.93
C SER A 81 0.68 21.21 -47.38
N ASP A 82 -0.55 20.85 -47.76
CA ASP A 82 -1.09 21.07 -49.10
C ASP A 82 -1.15 22.57 -49.46
N ARG A 83 -1.59 23.39 -48.49
CA ARG A 83 -1.67 24.86 -48.63
C ARG A 83 -0.30 25.54 -48.66
N MET A 84 0.73 24.88 -48.14
CA MET A 84 2.14 25.29 -48.24
C MET A 84 2.84 24.73 -49.49
N GLY A 85 2.12 24.03 -50.38
CA GLY A 85 2.69 23.44 -51.60
C GLY A 85 3.42 22.11 -51.40
N LYS A 86 3.44 21.56 -50.18
CA LYS A 86 4.13 20.30 -49.82
C LYS A 86 3.24 19.09 -50.08
N LYS A 87 3.07 18.74 -51.35
CA LYS A 87 2.08 17.76 -51.81
C LYS A 87 2.38 16.33 -51.32
N ARG A 88 3.64 15.92 -51.23
CA ARG A 88 4.00 14.57 -50.73
C ARG A 88 3.75 14.43 -49.24
N THR A 89 4.05 15.50 -48.50
CA THR A 89 3.81 15.58 -47.06
C THR A 89 2.30 15.57 -46.77
N ALA A 90 1.51 16.26 -47.60
CA ALA A 90 0.05 16.21 -47.50
C ALA A 90 -0.51 14.80 -47.75
N GLU A 91 -0.07 14.15 -48.82
CA GLU A 91 -0.44 12.76 -49.13
C GLU A 91 -0.09 11.80 -47.99
N TYR A 92 1.12 11.91 -47.43
CA TYR A 92 1.57 11.10 -46.30
C TYR A 92 0.62 11.22 -45.10
N TYR A 93 0.29 12.45 -44.68
CA TYR A 93 -0.59 12.65 -43.53
C TYR A 93 -2.03 12.21 -43.80
N TRP A 94 -2.59 12.44 -44.98
CA TRP A 94 -3.95 11.96 -45.27
C TRP A 94 -4.03 10.43 -45.40
N LYS A 95 -3.00 9.76 -45.95
CA LYS A 95 -2.91 8.29 -45.90
C LYS A 95 -2.84 7.74 -44.48
N LYS A 96 -2.15 8.44 -43.57
CA LYS A 96 -2.17 8.10 -42.14
C LYS A 96 -3.53 8.27 -41.49
N ALA A 97 -4.20 9.39 -41.77
CA ALA A 97 -5.56 9.62 -41.28
C ALA A 97 -6.53 8.50 -41.72
N GLU A 98 -6.30 7.91 -42.91
CA GLU A 98 -7.09 6.78 -43.39
C GLU A 98 -6.75 5.44 -42.71
N SER A 99 -5.47 5.18 -42.45
CA SER A 99 -5.00 3.90 -41.90
C SER A 99 -5.25 3.73 -40.40
N GLU A 100 -5.41 4.82 -39.65
CA GLU A 100 -5.50 4.81 -38.19
C GLU A 100 -6.86 4.39 -37.62
N VAL A 101 -7.86 4.14 -38.47
CA VAL A 101 -9.23 3.97 -37.99
C VAL A 101 -9.82 2.59 -38.27
N GLU A 102 -9.57 1.63 -37.39
CA GLU A 102 -10.32 0.36 -37.39
C GLU A 102 -11.62 0.45 -36.57
N ASN A 103 -11.70 1.35 -35.59
CA ASN A 103 -12.90 1.56 -34.74
C ASN A 103 -13.12 3.06 -34.48
N PHE A 104 -14.16 3.65 -35.08
CA PHE A 104 -14.56 5.02 -34.79
C PHE A 104 -15.21 5.10 -33.41
N ASN A 105 -14.63 5.88 -32.51
CA ASN A 105 -15.15 6.02 -31.14
C ASN A 105 -16.19 7.15 -31.01
N ASN A 106 -16.24 8.07 -31.98
CA ASN A 106 -17.20 9.18 -32.02
C ASN A 106 -17.41 9.69 -33.46
N SER A 107 -18.48 10.47 -33.66
CA SER A 107 -18.88 11.01 -34.98
C SER A 107 -17.88 12.02 -35.56
N GLU A 108 -17.08 12.67 -34.72
CA GLU A 108 -16.11 13.69 -35.15
C GLU A 108 -14.88 13.07 -35.84
N GLN A 109 -14.41 11.91 -35.35
CA GLN A 109 -13.37 11.15 -36.03
C GLN A 109 -13.80 10.72 -37.43
N VAL A 110 -15.08 10.39 -37.62
CA VAL A 110 -15.64 10.04 -38.92
C VAL A 110 -15.65 11.24 -39.86
N ASP A 111 -15.99 12.42 -39.36
CA ASP A 111 -15.99 13.66 -40.14
C ASP A 111 -14.57 14.02 -40.62
N TYR A 112 -13.57 13.95 -39.74
CA TYR A 112 -12.18 14.20 -40.14
C TYR A 112 -11.59 13.13 -41.06
N TYR A 113 -12.01 11.88 -40.90
CA TYR A 113 -11.69 10.81 -41.84
C TYR A 113 -12.27 11.09 -43.23
N ALA A 114 -13.55 11.48 -43.32
CA ALA A 114 -14.20 11.81 -44.59
C ALA A 114 -13.48 12.98 -45.29
N LYS A 115 -13.12 14.02 -44.53
CA LYS A 115 -12.34 15.15 -45.03
C LYS A 115 -10.98 14.71 -45.56
N ALA A 116 -10.22 13.92 -44.80
CA ALA A 116 -8.92 13.43 -45.23
C ALA A 116 -9.00 12.61 -46.53
N ALA A 117 -9.96 11.67 -46.61
CA ALA A 117 -10.18 10.83 -47.78
C ALA A 117 -10.56 11.64 -49.03
N SER A 118 -11.51 12.58 -48.88
CA SER A 118 -11.94 13.49 -49.94
C SER A 118 -10.77 14.32 -50.48
N HIS A 119 -9.94 14.88 -49.59
CA HIS A 119 -8.76 15.64 -49.96
C HIS A 119 -7.66 14.79 -50.61
N LEU A 120 -7.42 13.57 -50.11
CA LEU A 120 -6.47 12.63 -50.69
C LEU A 120 -6.89 12.22 -52.10
N ALA A 121 -8.15 11.85 -52.31
CA ALA A 121 -8.70 11.48 -53.61
C ALA A 121 -8.52 12.61 -54.64
N ASN A 122 -8.82 13.85 -54.24
CA ASN A 122 -8.61 15.03 -55.08
C ASN A 122 -7.12 15.23 -55.40
N LEU A 123 -6.23 15.14 -54.41
CA LEU A 123 -4.80 15.31 -54.61
C LEU A 123 -4.22 14.26 -55.58
N LEU A 124 -4.60 12.99 -55.42
CA LEU A 124 -4.16 11.91 -56.29
C LEU A 124 -4.66 12.10 -57.73
N ASN A 125 -5.91 12.53 -57.91
CA ASN A 125 -6.44 12.89 -59.22
C ASN A 125 -5.67 14.05 -59.88
N LEU A 126 -5.34 15.10 -59.12
CA LEU A 126 -4.54 16.22 -59.64
C LEU A 126 -3.12 15.79 -60.05
N LYS A 127 -2.53 14.85 -59.30
CA LYS A 127 -1.21 14.26 -59.63
C LYS A 127 -1.23 13.29 -60.81
N GLY A 128 -2.40 12.94 -61.33
CA GLY A 128 -2.55 11.93 -62.39
C GLY A 128 -2.51 10.49 -61.90
N ASP A 129 -2.52 10.24 -60.59
CA ASP A 129 -2.59 8.89 -60.00
C ASP A 129 -4.07 8.47 -59.85
N TYR A 130 -4.72 8.21 -60.99
CA TYR A 130 -6.15 7.88 -61.02
C TYR A 130 -6.45 6.52 -60.41
N ASP A 131 -5.62 5.50 -60.70
CA ASP A 131 -5.79 4.17 -60.10
C ASP A 131 -5.63 4.21 -58.58
N GLY A 132 -4.60 4.92 -58.07
CA GLY A 132 -4.41 5.15 -56.64
C GLY A 132 -5.58 5.91 -56.03
N SER A 133 -6.05 6.98 -56.69
CA SER A 133 -7.21 7.75 -56.23
C SER A 133 -8.46 6.89 -56.10
N LEU A 134 -8.79 6.07 -57.12
CA LEU A 134 -9.96 5.20 -57.09
C LEU A 134 -9.88 4.15 -55.99
N LYS A 135 -8.70 3.55 -55.81
CA LYS A 135 -8.49 2.55 -54.77
C LYS A 135 -8.78 3.12 -53.39
N GLU A 136 -8.20 4.27 -53.04
CA GLU A 136 -8.42 4.88 -51.72
C GLU A 136 -9.84 5.43 -51.58
N ALA A 137 -10.34 6.13 -52.61
CA ALA A 137 -11.64 6.79 -52.55
C ALA A 137 -12.83 5.82 -52.49
N ILE A 138 -12.80 4.71 -53.24
CA ILE A 138 -13.88 3.70 -53.19
C ILE A 138 -13.91 3.05 -51.82
N ASN A 139 -12.76 2.64 -51.29
CA ASN A 139 -12.66 2.04 -49.95
C ASN A 139 -13.20 3.00 -48.88
N ALA A 140 -12.85 4.29 -48.96
CA ALA A 140 -13.32 5.29 -48.03
C ALA A 140 -14.83 5.55 -48.15
N ALA A 141 -15.38 5.57 -49.37
CA ALA A 141 -16.81 5.73 -49.60
C ALA A 141 -17.62 4.56 -49.02
N GLU A 142 -17.21 3.31 -49.31
CA GLU A 142 -17.86 2.11 -48.77
C GLU A 142 -17.83 2.11 -47.23
N LYS A 143 -16.71 2.51 -46.64
CA LYS A 143 -16.57 2.59 -45.18
C LYS A 143 -17.49 3.65 -44.58
N LEU A 144 -17.59 4.84 -45.19
CA LEU A 144 -18.49 5.91 -44.74
C LEU A 144 -19.96 5.50 -44.83
N GLU A 145 -20.33 4.70 -45.83
CA GLU A 145 -21.69 4.14 -45.96
C GLU A 145 -22.01 3.16 -44.85
N VAL A 146 -21.08 2.25 -44.52
CA VAL A 146 -21.24 1.31 -43.40
C VAL A 146 -21.42 2.05 -42.06
N LEU A 147 -20.79 3.22 -41.93
CA LEU A 147 -20.88 4.06 -40.73
C LEU A 147 -22.10 5.01 -40.72
N GLY A 148 -22.94 4.99 -41.76
CA GLY A 148 -24.09 5.88 -41.88
C GLY A 148 -23.72 7.36 -42.02
N CYS A 149 -22.53 7.66 -42.55
CA CYS A 149 -22.00 9.01 -42.75
C CYS A 149 -22.02 9.43 -44.23
N ASP A 150 -22.95 8.88 -45.00
CA ASP A 150 -23.14 9.07 -46.44
C ASP A 150 -23.90 10.37 -46.80
N THR A 151 -24.15 11.25 -45.83
CA THR A 151 -24.84 12.53 -46.01
C THR A 151 -23.93 13.75 -45.79
N THR A 152 -22.63 13.53 -45.56
CA THR A 152 -21.64 14.60 -45.33
C THR A 152 -21.20 15.26 -46.64
N THR A 153 -20.68 16.51 -46.58
CA THR A 153 -20.14 17.17 -47.79
C THR A 153 -18.96 16.40 -48.36
N ASP A 154 -18.09 15.91 -47.49
CA ASP A 154 -16.87 15.24 -47.89
C ASP A 154 -17.15 13.87 -48.54
N TYR A 155 -18.15 13.13 -48.07
CA TYR A 155 -18.61 11.92 -48.75
C TYR A 155 -19.11 12.22 -50.18
N VAL A 156 -19.92 13.28 -50.36
CA VAL A 156 -20.42 13.59 -51.71
C VAL A 156 -19.28 14.06 -52.62
N ASN A 157 -18.35 14.86 -52.10
CA ASN A 157 -17.14 15.25 -52.85
C ASN A 157 -16.30 14.03 -53.24
N LEU A 158 -16.19 13.03 -52.35
CA LEU A 158 -15.49 11.77 -52.64
C LEU A 158 -16.12 11.04 -53.83
N LEU A 159 -17.46 10.97 -53.92
CA LEU A 159 -18.15 10.39 -55.07
C LEU A 159 -17.89 11.17 -56.37
N VAL A 160 -17.82 12.51 -56.30
CA VAL A 160 -17.42 13.34 -57.45
C VAL A 160 -16.00 12.98 -57.88
N PHE A 161 -15.06 12.87 -56.95
CA PHE A 161 -13.66 12.54 -57.26
C PHE A 161 -13.49 11.11 -57.79
N ILE A 162 -14.29 10.15 -57.33
CA ILE A 162 -14.38 8.80 -57.91
C ILE A 162 -14.80 8.91 -59.39
N GLY A 163 -15.86 9.66 -59.70
CA GLY A 163 -16.28 9.86 -61.09
C GLY A 163 -15.21 10.56 -61.95
N CYS A 164 -14.53 11.57 -61.39
CA CYS A 164 -13.44 12.28 -62.08
C CYS A 164 -12.22 11.39 -62.39
N GLY A 165 -11.88 10.47 -61.47
CA GLY A 165 -10.83 9.48 -61.68
C GLY A 165 -11.22 8.45 -62.72
N GLN A 166 -12.43 7.89 -62.63
CA GLN A 166 -12.98 6.94 -63.61
C GLN A 166 -13.01 7.54 -65.02
N ALA A 167 -13.39 8.82 -65.15
CA ALA A 167 -13.49 9.50 -66.45
C ALA A 167 -12.17 9.52 -67.23
N ARG A 168 -11.03 9.40 -66.53
CA ARG A 168 -9.68 9.46 -67.10
C ARG A 168 -9.08 8.08 -67.34
N LEU A 169 -9.78 7.01 -66.99
CA LEU A 169 -9.40 5.64 -67.28
C LEU A 169 -10.13 5.10 -68.52
N PRO A 170 -9.46 4.38 -69.43
CA PRO A 170 -10.08 3.85 -70.64
C PRO A 170 -11.22 2.86 -70.33
N GLY A 171 -12.36 2.99 -71.04
CA GLY A 171 -13.47 2.02 -70.98
C GLY A 171 -14.38 2.13 -69.76
N MET A 172 -14.32 3.24 -69.02
CA MET A 172 -15.07 3.49 -67.79
C MET A 172 -16.25 4.47 -67.98
N GLU A 173 -16.70 4.73 -69.22
CA GLU A 173 -17.67 5.80 -69.49
C GLU A 173 -19.02 5.58 -68.79
N GLU A 174 -19.49 4.33 -68.73
CA GLU A 174 -20.74 3.97 -68.06
C GLU A 174 -20.60 3.97 -66.52
N THR A 175 -19.42 3.60 -66.00
CA THR A 175 -19.15 3.64 -64.55
C THR A 175 -19.00 5.08 -64.06
N THR A 176 -18.30 5.93 -64.82
CA THR A 176 -18.22 7.39 -64.60
C THR A 176 -19.62 8.00 -64.50
N LYS A 177 -20.49 7.70 -65.47
CA LYS A 177 -21.87 8.20 -65.47
C LYS A 177 -22.61 7.82 -64.20
N LYS A 178 -22.55 6.55 -63.78
CA LYS A 178 -23.19 6.07 -62.55
C LYS A 178 -22.65 6.76 -61.29
N SER A 179 -21.34 6.97 -61.21
CA SER A 179 -20.72 7.66 -60.07
C SER A 179 -21.15 9.13 -59.99
N PHE A 180 -21.19 9.84 -61.11
CA PHE A 180 -21.67 11.23 -61.13
C PHE A 180 -23.16 11.34 -60.85
N GLU A 181 -24.00 10.44 -61.36
CA GLU A 181 -25.42 10.35 -60.98
C GLU A 181 -25.61 10.14 -59.49
N ARG A 182 -24.85 9.21 -58.91
CA ARG A 182 -24.86 8.94 -57.48
C ARG A 182 -24.50 10.19 -56.68
N ALA A 183 -23.42 10.87 -57.06
CA ALA A 183 -22.98 12.11 -56.41
C ALA A 183 -24.02 13.24 -56.53
N TYR A 184 -24.61 13.43 -57.71
CA TYR A 184 -25.63 14.44 -57.94
C TYR A 184 -26.90 14.18 -57.12
N ASN A 185 -27.38 12.94 -57.10
CA ASN A 185 -28.54 12.57 -56.29
C ASN A 185 -28.28 12.79 -54.79
N LYS A 186 -27.08 12.48 -54.30
CA LYS A 186 -26.69 12.78 -52.93
C LYS A 186 -26.63 14.28 -52.63
N HIS A 187 -26.19 15.10 -53.58
CA HIS A 187 -26.31 16.57 -53.43
C HIS A 187 -27.77 17.03 -53.31
N LEU A 188 -28.68 16.47 -54.11
CA LEU A 188 -30.11 16.80 -54.05
C LEU A 188 -30.77 16.32 -52.75
N GLU A 189 -30.43 15.13 -52.25
CA GLU A 189 -30.86 14.63 -50.94
C GLU A 189 -30.45 15.59 -49.83
N ARG A 190 -29.20 16.07 -49.85
CA ARG A 190 -28.69 17.03 -48.86
C ARG A 190 -29.37 18.39 -48.94
N ILE A 191 -29.62 18.90 -50.15
CA ILE A 191 -30.40 20.13 -50.34
C ILE A 191 -31.81 19.96 -49.79
N SER A 192 -32.44 18.80 -50.01
CA SER A 192 -33.79 18.50 -49.52
C SER A 192 -33.83 18.39 -48.00
N ALA A 193 -32.78 17.84 -47.38
CA ALA A 193 -32.68 17.71 -45.93
C ALA A 193 -32.36 19.04 -45.23
N SER A 194 -31.55 19.91 -45.84
CA SER A 194 -31.15 21.20 -45.27
C SER A 194 -30.89 22.22 -46.39
N PRO A 195 -31.93 22.95 -46.86
CA PRO A 195 -31.79 23.90 -47.96
C PRO A 195 -31.12 25.18 -47.47
N THR A 196 -29.78 25.19 -47.48
CA THR A 196 -28.94 26.34 -47.11
C THR A 196 -28.12 26.83 -48.30
N GLU A 197 -27.65 28.06 -48.22
CA GLU A 197 -26.71 28.62 -49.22
C GLU A 197 -25.47 27.71 -49.40
N SER A 198 -24.97 27.14 -48.29
CA SER A 198 -23.81 26.25 -48.29
C SER A 198 -24.07 24.93 -49.02
N THR A 199 -25.21 24.28 -48.80
CA THR A 199 -25.55 23.02 -49.49
C THR A 199 -25.76 23.21 -50.98
N TYR A 200 -26.35 24.33 -51.41
CA TYR A 200 -26.47 24.68 -52.82
C TYR A 200 -25.12 24.99 -53.46
N LYS A 201 -24.28 25.81 -52.82
CA LYS A 201 -22.92 26.10 -53.32
C LYS A 201 -22.07 24.83 -53.42
N GLY A 202 -22.22 23.89 -52.49
CA GLY A 202 -21.57 22.59 -52.54
C GLY A 202 -22.02 21.74 -53.73
N ALA A 203 -23.34 21.68 -53.99
CA ALA A 203 -23.89 20.98 -55.14
C ALA A 203 -23.48 21.61 -56.48
N ILE A 204 -23.45 22.94 -56.55
CA ILE A 204 -22.95 23.70 -57.70
C ILE A 204 -21.45 23.40 -57.93
N ALA A 205 -20.63 23.39 -56.88
CA ALA A 205 -19.22 23.04 -57.02
C ALA A 205 -19.03 21.60 -57.51
N GLY A 206 -19.83 20.65 -57.02
CA GLY A 206 -19.84 19.26 -57.48
C GLY A 206 -20.17 19.14 -58.97
N ILE A 207 -21.27 19.75 -59.43
CA ILE A 207 -21.69 19.63 -60.83
C ILE A 207 -20.77 20.36 -61.81
N VAL A 208 -20.14 21.47 -61.37
CA VAL A 208 -19.08 22.14 -62.14
C VAL A 208 -17.93 21.17 -62.41
N ASN A 209 -17.49 20.41 -61.40
CA ASN A 209 -16.42 19.41 -61.56
C ASN A 209 -16.84 18.26 -62.48
N MET A 210 -18.10 17.80 -62.41
CA MET A 210 -18.63 16.76 -63.30
C MET A 210 -18.61 17.22 -64.76
N ALA A 211 -19.20 18.39 -65.05
CA ALA A 211 -19.26 18.95 -66.40
C ALA A 211 -17.86 19.22 -66.97
N TYR A 212 -16.98 19.82 -66.16
CA TYR A 212 -15.58 20.04 -66.54
C TYR A 212 -14.84 18.73 -66.81
N SER A 213 -14.99 17.72 -65.94
CA SER A 213 -14.31 16.44 -66.11
C SER A 213 -14.76 15.71 -67.38
N CYS A 214 -16.05 15.75 -67.70
CA CYS A 214 -16.55 15.20 -68.97
C CYS A 214 -15.96 15.93 -70.18
N ASN A 215 -15.87 17.26 -70.15
CA ASN A 215 -15.23 18.03 -71.22
C ASN A 215 -13.73 17.71 -71.37
N ALA A 216 -12.99 17.69 -70.26
CA ALA A 216 -11.55 17.40 -70.25
C ALA A 216 -11.21 15.96 -70.69
N THR A 217 -12.18 15.05 -70.66
CA THR A 217 -12.02 13.64 -71.06
C THR A 217 -12.75 13.32 -72.38
N HIS A 218 -13.18 14.36 -73.10
CA HIS A 218 -13.87 14.27 -74.40
C HIS A 218 -15.19 13.50 -74.37
N GLN A 219 -15.84 13.39 -73.20
CA GLN A 219 -17.16 12.80 -73.02
C GLN A 219 -18.26 13.86 -73.24
N TYR A 220 -18.28 14.48 -74.43
CA TYR A 220 -19.04 15.71 -74.69
C TYR A 220 -20.56 15.56 -74.54
N GLN A 221 -21.16 14.42 -74.91
CA GLN A 221 -22.59 14.19 -74.64
C GLN A 221 -22.92 14.21 -73.14
N GLN A 222 -22.04 13.65 -72.31
CA GLN A 222 -22.21 13.70 -70.85
C GLN A 222 -21.97 15.12 -70.32
N ALA A 223 -21.03 15.87 -70.90
CA ALA A 223 -20.81 17.26 -70.51
C ALA A 223 -22.07 18.12 -70.72
N LEU A 224 -22.76 17.98 -71.86
CA LEU A 224 -24.03 18.67 -72.11
C LEU A 224 -25.12 18.27 -71.10
N TYR A 225 -25.23 16.97 -70.83
CA TYR A 225 -26.17 16.44 -69.84
C TYR A 225 -26.00 17.06 -68.44
N TRP A 226 -24.74 17.28 -68.02
CA TRP A 226 -24.43 17.95 -66.76
C TRP A 226 -24.60 19.47 -66.83
N CYS A 227 -24.35 20.11 -67.98
CA CYS A 227 -24.59 21.55 -68.16
C CYS A 227 -26.07 21.91 -67.96
N ASP A 228 -27.00 21.11 -68.47
CA ASP A 228 -28.44 21.38 -68.32
C ASP A 228 -28.89 21.34 -66.85
N ARG A 229 -28.41 20.34 -66.09
CA ARG A 229 -28.65 20.24 -64.63
C ARG A 229 -27.94 21.35 -63.85
N TYR A 230 -26.77 21.76 -64.31
CA TYR A 230 -25.99 22.82 -63.70
C TYR A 230 -26.75 24.15 -63.79
N GLU A 231 -27.22 24.51 -64.97
CA GLU A 231 -28.04 25.70 -65.19
C GLU A 231 -29.34 25.68 -64.37
N GLU A 232 -30.05 24.55 -64.34
CA GLU A 232 -31.25 24.39 -63.52
C GLU A 232 -30.95 24.63 -62.02
N LEU A 233 -29.84 24.09 -61.52
CA LEU A 233 -29.43 24.21 -60.13
C LEU A 233 -29.04 25.65 -59.77
N VAL A 234 -28.34 26.36 -60.66
CA VAL A 234 -27.97 27.77 -60.46
C VAL A 234 -29.21 28.65 -60.42
N HIS A 235 -30.18 28.47 -61.32
CA HIS A 235 -31.42 29.24 -61.28
C HIS A 235 -32.30 28.91 -60.08
N LYS A 236 -32.29 27.66 -59.58
CA LYS A 236 -32.94 27.33 -58.30
C LYS A 236 -32.29 28.08 -57.14
N TYR A 237 -30.96 28.12 -57.10
CA TYR A 237 -30.20 28.86 -56.08
C TYR A 237 -30.48 30.37 -56.14
N GLU A 238 -30.44 30.97 -57.34
CA GLU A 238 -30.75 32.39 -57.59
C GLU A 238 -32.15 32.79 -57.13
N ARG A 239 -33.16 31.93 -57.33
CA ARG A 239 -34.55 32.21 -56.90
C ARG A 239 -34.76 32.16 -55.38
N LEU A 240 -33.98 31.33 -54.69
CA LEU A 240 -34.21 31.04 -53.26
C LEU A 240 -33.45 31.97 -52.33
N TYR A 241 -32.31 32.50 -52.77
CA TYR A 241 -31.46 33.37 -51.97
C TYR A 241 -31.25 34.68 -52.72
N SER A 242 -31.07 35.79 -51.99
CA SER A 242 -30.55 37.04 -52.56
C SER A 242 -29.08 36.85 -52.93
N ALA A 243 -28.83 36.02 -53.93
CA ALA A 243 -27.52 35.52 -54.29
C ALA A 243 -26.65 36.66 -54.84
N ASP A 244 -25.37 36.59 -54.51
CA ASP A 244 -24.33 37.45 -55.08
C ASP A 244 -24.39 37.39 -56.62
N GLU A 245 -24.72 38.53 -57.24
CA GLU A 245 -24.87 38.67 -58.69
C GLU A 245 -23.58 38.26 -59.42
N ASP A 246 -22.41 38.55 -58.84
CA ASP A 246 -21.13 38.18 -59.43
C ASP A 246 -20.85 36.67 -59.33
N TYR A 247 -21.38 36.00 -58.30
CA TYR A 247 -21.31 34.54 -58.20
C TYR A 247 -22.19 33.86 -59.24
N ILE A 248 -23.43 34.34 -59.42
CA ILE A 248 -24.37 33.81 -60.43
C ILE A 248 -23.82 34.03 -61.84
N ASP A 249 -23.40 35.26 -62.17
CA ASP A 249 -22.79 35.59 -63.47
C ASP A 249 -21.62 34.66 -63.78
N LYS A 250 -20.73 34.41 -62.81
CA LYS A 250 -19.62 33.47 -62.96
C LYS A 250 -20.07 32.03 -63.19
N GLN A 251 -21.08 31.54 -62.47
CA GLN A 251 -21.52 30.15 -62.64
C GLN A 251 -22.19 29.94 -64.00
N LEU A 252 -23.09 30.84 -64.40
CA LEU A 252 -23.74 30.79 -65.70
C LEU A 252 -22.72 30.94 -66.84
N ALA A 253 -21.75 31.84 -66.72
CA ALA A 253 -20.65 31.96 -67.68
C ALA A 253 -19.90 30.63 -67.88
N ARG A 254 -19.55 29.96 -66.77
CA ARG A 254 -18.89 28.64 -66.81
C ARG A 254 -19.75 27.57 -67.47
N CYS A 255 -21.06 27.57 -67.18
CA CYS A 255 -21.99 26.64 -67.83
C CYS A 255 -22.02 26.88 -69.35
N SER A 256 -22.17 28.14 -69.78
CA SER A 256 -22.20 28.53 -71.19
C SER A 256 -20.93 28.17 -71.94
N ILE A 257 -19.73 28.39 -71.37
CA ILE A 257 -18.47 28.04 -72.03
C ILE A 257 -18.25 26.52 -72.09
N TYR A 258 -18.60 25.77 -71.04
CA TYR A 258 -18.54 24.31 -71.06
C TYR A 258 -19.49 23.70 -72.09
N ARG A 259 -20.71 24.25 -72.19
CA ARG A 259 -21.68 23.88 -73.22
C ARG A 259 -21.15 24.19 -74.61
N ALA A 260 -20.62 25.39 -74.83
CA ALA A 260 -20.03 25.77 -76.12
C ALA A 260 -18.89 24.81 -76.53
N THR A 261 -17.98 24.50 -75.61
CA THR A 261 -16.89 23.55 -75.85
C THR A 261 -17.41 22.16 -76.23
N ALA A 262 -18.40 21.62 -75.51
CA ALA A 262 -18.98 20.32 -75.85
C ALA A 262 -19.66 20.33 -77.23
N LEU A 263 -20.43 21.38 -77.55
CA LEU A 263 -21.15 21.50 -78.82
C LEU A 263 -20.19 21.61 -80.01
N VAL A 264 -19.11 22.40 -79.91
CA VAL A 264 -18.16 22.54 -81.03
C VAL A 264 -17.46 21.22 -81.34
N SER A 265 -17.07 20.47 -80.31
CA SER A 265 -16.39 19.19 -80.47
C SER A 265 -17.33 18.08 -80.98
N LEU A 266 -18.65 18.24 -80.79
CA LEU A 266 -19.69 17.40 -81.40
C LEU A 266 -20.09 17.84 -82.82
N GLY A 267 -19.49 18.90 -83.36
CA GLY A 267 -19.79 19.42 -84.70
C GLY A 267 -21.05 20.30 -84.78
N GLN A 268 -21.63 20.69 -83.65
CA GLN A 268 -22.81 21.58 -83.55
C GLN A 268 -22.37 23.05 -83.50
N SER A 269 -21.76 23.52 -84.58
CA SER A 269 -21.06 24.82 -84.60
C SER A 269 -21.98 26.03 -84.38
N GLN A 270 -23.24 25.97 -84.81
CA GLN A 270 -24.17 27.09 -84.67
C GLN A 270 -24.62 27.25 -83.20
N GLU A 271 -25.07 26.16 -82.59
CA GLU A 271 -25.47 26.11 -81.18
C GLU A 271 -24.29 26.44 -80.27
N SER A 272 -23.10 25.92 -80.60
CA SER A 272 -21.85 26.25 -79.91
C SER A 272 -21.58 27.75 -79.90
N TYR A 273 -21.72 28.41 -81.05
CA TYR A 273 -21.46 29.83 -81.16
C TYR A 273 -22.46 30.66 -80.33
N LEU A 274 -23.74 30.25 -80.29
CA LEU A 274 -24.75 30.89 -79.44
C LEU A 274 -24.39 30.78 -77.95
N ALA A 275 -24.04 29.57 -77.48
CA ALA A 275 -23.59 29.38 -76.10
C ALA A 275 -22.32 30.20 -75.78
N TYR A 276 -21.39 30.31 -76.73
CA TYR A 276 -20.21 31.16 -76.58
C TYR A 276 -20.56 32.67 -76.53
N LEU A 277 -21.58 33.12 -77.26
CA LEU A 277 -22.07 34.49 -77.17
C LEU A 277 -22.68 34.78 -75.80
N ASP A 278 -23.47 33.87 -75.25
CA ASP A 278 -24.02 33.98 -73.90
C ASP A 278 -22.89 34.15 -72.88
N PHE A 279 -21.85 33.30 -72.98
CA PHE A 279 -20.64 33.46 -72.18
C PHE A 279 -20.00 34.84 -72.37
N ARG A 280 -19.76 35.29 -73.62
CA ARG A 280 -19.09 36.58 -73.92
C ARG A 280 -19.85 37.80 -73.40
N ASN A 281 -21.15 37.69 -73.12
CA ASN A 281 -21.97 38.79 -72.59
C ASN A 281 -21.90 38.92 -71.06
N THR A 282 -21.29 37.94 -70.37
CA THR A 282 -21.14 37.96 -68.89
C THR A 282 -20.01 38.88 -68.42
N LYS A 283 -20.08 39.33 -67.16
CA LYS A 283 -19.00 40.08 -66.50
C LYS A 283 -17.76 39.20 -66.34
N PHE A 284 -17.95 37.93 -65.97
CA PHE A 284 -16.88 36.94 -65.78
C PHE A 284 -16.04 36.74 -67.05
N SER A 285 -16.63 36.78 -68.25
CA SER A 285 -15.88 36.66 -69.52
C SER A 285 -14.80 37.73 -69.74
N LYS A 286 -14.86 38.84 -69.00
CA LYS A 286 -13.87 39.94 -69.06
C LYS A 286 -12.76 39.79 -68.03
N SER A 287 -12.91 38.88 -67.07
CA SER A 287 -11.88 38.59 -66.08
C SER A 287 -10.71 37.82 -66.72
N PRO A 288 -9.50 37.85 -66.13
CA PRO A 288 -8.37 37.05 -66.63
C PRO A 288 -8.70 35.56 -66.79
N GLU A 289 -9.51 35.00 -65.89
CA GLU A 289 -10.01 33.62 -65.93
C GLU A 289 -10.94 33.41 -67.12
N GLY A 290 -11.97 34.26 -67.28
CA GLY A 290 -12.88 34.14 -68.41
C GLY A 290 -12.17 34.28 -69.76
N ILE A 291 -11.16 35.14 -69.85
CA ILE A 291 -10.37 35.27 -71.09
C ILE A 291 -9.58 33.99 -71.38
N TYR A 292 -9.05 33.34 -70.35
CA TYR A 292 -8.38 32.05 -70.49
C TYR A 292 -9.38 30.97 -70.94
N ASP A 293 -10.54 30.85 -70.28
CA ASP A 293 -11.60 29.90 -70.63
C ASP A 293 -12.09 30.11 -72.09
N ALA A 294 -12.18 31.37 -72.53
CA ALA A 294 -12.47 31.72 -73.92
C ALA A 294 -11.40 31.21 -74.88
N GLY A 295 -10.13 31.34 -74.50
CA GLY A 295 -8.98 30.84 -75.27
C GLY A 295 -9.02 29.33 -75.46
N GLU A 296 -9.40 28.58 -74.42
CA GLU A 296 -9.57 27.12 -74.50
C GLU A 296 -10.68 26.73 -75.48
N TYR A 297 -11.86 27.36 -75.37
CA TYR A 297 -12.93 27.15 -76.33
C TYR A 297 -12.50 27.45 -77.77
N LEU A 298 -11.76 28.54 -77.99
CA LEU A 298 -11.30 28.94 -79.32
C LEU A 298 -10.27 27.96 -79.91
N ILE A 299 -9.47 27.28 -79.07
CA ILE A 299 -8.62 26.16 -79.50
C ILE A 299 -9.49 25.02 -80.04
N GLU A 300 -10.50 24.58 -79.28
CA GLU A 300 -11.42 23.50 -79.68
C GLU A 300 -12.21 23.87 -80.95
N ALA A 301 -12.62 25.12 -81.07
CA ALA A 301 -13.25 25.68 -82.27
C ALA A 301 -12.29 25.92 -83.44
N LYS A 302 -10.99 25.61 -83.29
CA LYS A 302 -9.93 25.82 -84.28
C LYS A 302 -9.78 27.28 -84.74
N GLN A 303 -10.18 28.23 -83.89
CA GLN A 303 -10.04 29.68 -84.07
C GLN A 303 -8.72 30.17 -83.47
N TRP A 304 -7.62 29.72 -84.08
CA TRP A 304 -6.27 29.86 -83.51
C TRP A 304 -5.81 31.31 -83.33
N LYS A 305 -6.19 32.21 -84.24
CA LYS A 305 -5.75 33.62 -84.19
C LYS A 305 -6.36 34.33 -82.99
N GLU A 306 -7.65 34.11 -82.76
CA GLU A 306 -8.43 34.64 -81.65
C GLU A 306 -7.97 34.00 -80.33
N ALA A 307 -7.76 32.68 -80.30
CA ALA A 307 -7.21 31.97 -79.15
C ALA A 307 -5.85 32.57 -78.73
N ALA A 308 -4.97 32.82 -79.70
CA ALA A 308 -3.67 33.43 -79.44
C ALA A 308 -3.76 34.87 -78.91
N VAL A 309 -4.84 35.63 -79.18
CA VAL A 309 -5.09 36.94 -78.54
C VAL A 309 -5.49 36.74 -77.08
N CYS A 310 -6.36 35.78 -76.77
CA CYS A 310 -6.73 35.50 -75.38
C CYS A 310 -5.51 35.15 -74.52
N PHE A 311 -4.65 34.24 -74.98
CA PHE A 311 -3.46 33.81 -74.22
C PHE A 311 -2.35 34.88 -74.12
N GLN A 312 -2.42 36.01 -74.84
CA GLN A 312 -1.52 37.13 -74.58
C GLN A 312 -1.72 37.69 -73.17
N ARG A 313 -2.94 37.61 -72.63
CA ARG A 313 -3.29 38.07 -71.29
C ARG A 313 -3.07 37.03 -70.20
N LEU A 314 -2.45 35.89 -70.52
CA LEU A 314 -2.16 34.85 -69.53
C LEU A 314 -1.35 35.38 -68.34
N ASP A 315 -0.45 36.35 -68.57
CA ASP A 315 0.38 36.90 -67.51
C ASP A 315 -0.45 37.71 -66.48
N GLU A 316 -1.63 38.22 -66.85
CA GLU A 316 -2.58 38.82 -65.90
C GLU A 316 -3.14 37.77 -64.94
N LEU A 317 -3.45 36.57 -65.45
CA LEU A 317 -3.94 35.44 -64.64
C LEU A 317 -2.85 34.93 -63.70
N VAL A 318 -1.64 34.71 -64.24
CA VAL A 318 -0.47 34.27 -63.47
C VAL A 318 -0.16 35.25 -62.34
N ASN A 319 -0.18 36.55 -62.61
CA ASN A 319 0.08 37.59 -61.60
C ASN A 319 -1.05 37.69 -60.57
N LYS A 320 -2.32 37.64 -61.00
CA LYS A 320 -3.49 37.69 -60.11
C LYS A 320 -3.45 36.59 -59.04
N TYR A 321 -3.03 35.40 -59.44
CA TYR A 321 -2.97 34.24 -58.55
C TYR A 321 -1.57 33.95 -57.99
N ARG A 322 -0.56 34.75 -58.33
CA ARG A 322 0.86 34.53 -57.98
C ARG A 322 1.29 33.08 -58.30
N MET A 323 0.90 32.61 -59.48
CA MET A 323 1.24 31.26 -59.93
C MET A 323 2.75 31.13 -60.10
N GLU A 324 3.33 30.10 -59.51
CA GLU A 324 4.72 29.75 -59.75
C GLU A 324 4.87 29.07 -61.11
N PHE A 325 6.04 29.20 -61.74
CA PHE A 325 6.39 28.45 -62.95
C PHE A 325 6.77 27.01 -62.61
N SER A 326 5.81 26.24 -62.08
CA SER A 326 5.93 24.80 -61.86
C SER A 326 5.79 24.05 -63.19
N ILE A 327 6.21 22.78 -63.22
CA ILE A 327 6.03 21.89 -64.37
C ILE A 327 4.54 21.86 -64.78
N GLU A 328 3.64 21.71 -63.80
CA GLU A 328 2.20 21.64 -64.00
C GLU A 328 1.60 22.93 -64.56
N ASN A 329 2.06 24.11 -64.10
CA ASN A 329 1.60 25.39 -64.63
C ASN A 329 2.15 25.68 -66.03
N LEU A 330 3.38 25.26 -66.32
CA LEU A 330 3.95 25.35 -67.67
C LEU A 330 3.17 24.46 -68.64
N GLU A 331 2.84 23.24 -68.22
CA GLU A 331 2.04 22.28 -69.00
C GLU A 331 0.60 22.78 -69.22
N THR A 332 -0.07 23.20 -68.15
CA THR A 332 -1.49 23.58 -68.19
C THR A 332 -1.73 24.88 -68.94
N TYR A 333 -0.88 25.89 -68.73
CA TYR A 333 -1.13 27.25 -69.21
C TYR A 333 -0.24 27.64 -70.40
N TYR A 334 1.08 27.44 -70.29
CA TYR A 334 2.03 27.95 -71.27
C TYR A 334 2.11 27.09 -72.54
N LEU A 335 1.89 25.77 -72.47
CA LEU A 335 1.80 24.93 -73.67
C LEU A 335 0.59 25.29 -74.54
N LYS A 336 -0.57 25.62 -73.95
CA LYS A 336 -1.73 26.10 -74.71
C LYS A 336 -1.47 27.45 -75.37
N LYS A 337 -0.80 28.37 -74.66
CA LYS A 337 -0.32 29.65 -75.22
C LYS A 337 0.64 29.40 -76.40
N TYR A 338 1.56 28.45 -76.26
CA TYR A 338 2.48 28.04 -77.33
C TYR A 338 1.72 27.49 -78.54
N GLU A 339 0.83 26.51 -78.32
CA GLU A 339 0.06 25.85 -79.38
C GLU A 339 -0.80 26.84 -80.16
N ALA A 340 -1.53 27.71 -79.47
CA ALA A 340 -2.36 28.73 -80.10
C ALA A 340 -1.54 29.66 -80.99
N ASN A 341 -0.37 30.13 -80.52
CA ASN A 341 0.51 30.99 -81.31
C ASN A 341 1.16 30.25 -82.49
N LEU A 342 1.50 28.97 -82.30
CA LEU A 342 2.07 28.11 -83.35
C LEU A 342 1.07 27.91 -84.49
N LYS A 343 -0.15 27.50 -84.16
CA LYS A 343 -1.23 27.28 -85.13
C LYS A 343 -1.74 28.59 -85.75
N ALA A 344 -1.63 29.72 -85.05
CA ALA A 344 -1.93 31.05 -85.58
C ALA A 344 -0.84 31.61 -86.52
N GLY A 345 0.33 30.95 -86.63
CA GLY A 345 1.44 31.39 -87.47
C GLY A 345 2.27 32.55 -86.90
N ARG A 346 2.20 32.82 -85.59
CA ARG A 346 2.89 33.93 -84.92
C ARG A 346 4.32 33.55 -84.51
N LYS A 347 5.22 33.42 -85.50
CA LYS A 347 6.58 32.87 -85.32
C LYS A 347 7.41 33.53 -84.21
N ASP A 348 7.39 34.87 -84.11
CA ASP A 348 8.17 35.59 -83.09
C ASP A 348 7.66 35.29 -81.67
N SER A 349 6.33 35.24 -81.50
CA SER A 349 5.71 34.86 -80.23
C SER A 349 6.01 33.40 -79.88
N VAL A 350 5.96 32.49 -80.86
CA VAL A 350 6.31 31.07 -80.65
C VAL A 350 7.73 30.94 -80.14
N TYR A 351 8.70 31.62 -80.76
CA TYR A 351 10.10 31.60 -80.34
C TYR A 351 10.27 32.13 -78.91
N ALA A 352 9.66 33.28 -78.60
CA ALA A 352 9.72 33.85 -77.26
C ALA A 352 9.10 32.92 -76.19
N ILE A 353 7.94 32.32 -76.49
CA ILE A 353 7.25 31.41 -75.57
C ILE A 353 8.05 30.11 -75.39
N SER A 354 8.60 29.52 -76.46
CA SER A 354 9.40 28.30 -76.35
C SER A 354 10.65 28.51 -75.51
N THR A 355 11.36 29.63 -75.71
CA THR A 355 12.53 29.96 -74.90
C THR A 355 12.15 30.13 -73.44
N PHE A 356 11.07 30.87 -73.15
CA PHE A 356 10.55 31.02 -71.80
C PHE A 356 10.19 29.69 -71.14
N ILE A 357 9.50 28.79 -71.86
CA ILE A 357 9.15 27.46 -71.36
C ILE A 357 10.42 26.65 -71.06
N CYS A 358 11.38 26.61 -71.97
CA CYS A 358 12.63 25.87 -71.77
C CYS A 358 13.44 26.37 -70.57
N ASP A 359 13.61 27.70 -70.46
CA ASP A 359 14.36 28.33 -69.35
C ASP A 359 13.66 28.08 -68.01
N SER A 360 12.33 28.23 -67.99
CA SER A 360 11.52 28.02 -66.79
C SER A 360 11.46 26.55 -66.40
N LEU A 361 11.42 25.62 -67.37
CA LEU A 361 11.30 24.19 -67.13
C LEU A 361 12.53 23.62 -66.41
N SER A 362 13.74 24.06 -66.77
CA SER A 362 14.95 23.60 -66.06
C SER A 362 14.91 24.01 -64.59
N VAL A 363 14.57 25.26 -64.32
CA VAL A 363 14.44 25.78 -62.94
C VAL A 363 13.30 25.06 -62.20
N ALA A 364 12.18 24.81 -62.87
CA ALA A 364 11.03 24.11 -62.31
C ALA A 364 11.38 22.65 -61.93
N ILE A 365 12.14 21.95 -62.79
CA ILE A 365 12.58 20.57 -62.53
C ILE A 365 13.55 20.53 -61.35
N ASP A 366 14.54 21.43 -61.31
CA ASP A 366 15.51 21.47 -60.22
C ASP A 366 14.85 21.82 -58.88
N ARG A 367 13.94 22.81 -58.88
CA ARG A 367 13.11 23.15 -57.72
C ARG A 367 12.27 21.95 -57.29
N ALA A 368 11.52 21.33 -58.21
CA ALA A 368 10.70 20.17 -57.91
C ALA A 368 11.53 19.00 -57.35
N ARG A 369 12.74 18.77 -57.85
CA ARG A 369 13.65 17.74 -57.31
C ARG A 369 14.12 18.08 -55.89
N ALA A 370 14.53 19.32 -55.66
CA ALA A 370 14.98 19.77 -54.35
C ALA A 370 13.84 19.72 -53.31
N ASP A 371 12.65 20.20 -53.67
CA ASP A 371 11.47 20.19 -52.82
C ASP A 371 11.04 18.75 -52.53
N ASN A 372 10.97 17.88 -53.55
CA ASN A 372 10.66 16.46 -53.36
C ASN A 372 11.66 15.75 -52.44
N ALA A 373 12.95 16.06 -52.56
CA ALA A 373 13.99 15.49 -51.70
C ALA A 373 13.86 16.00 -50.25
N ALA A 374 13.56 17.28 -50.05
CA ALA A 374 13.33 17.87 -48.74
C ALA A 374 12.07 17.32 -48.06
N GLU A 375 10.98 17.13 -48.82
CA GLU A 375 9.75 16.49 -48.34
C GLU A 375 9.99 15.03 -47.95
N LEU A 376 10.68 14.25 -48.79
CA LEU A 376 11.03 12.86 -48.46
C LEU A 376 11.92 12.76 -47.21
N ALA A 377 12.90 13.65 -47.06
CA ALA A 377 13.73 13.69 -45.86
C ALA A 377 12.89 14.03 -44.62
N THR A 378 11.91 14.92 -44.75
CA THR A 378 10.99 15.28 -43.67
C THR A 378 10.10 14.10 -43.28
N ILE A 379 9.52 13.40 -44.25
CA ILE A 379 8.70 12.19 -44.02
C ILE A 379 9.55 11.11 -43.34
N TYR A 380 10.72 10.78 -43.89
CA TYR A 380 11.61 9.76 -43.32
C TYR A 380 12.04 10.09 -41.88
N ASN A 381 12.41 11.34 -41.61
CA ASN A 381 12.74 11.79 -40.26
C ASN A 381 11.53 11.69 -39.31
N THR A 382 10.32 11.95 -39.81
CA THR A 382 9.08 11.84 -39.03
C THR A 382 8.80 10.37 -38.69
N GLU A 383 8.82 9.48 -39.68
CA GLU A 383 8.65 8.04 -39.48
C GLU A 383 9.70 7.45 -38.53
N GLN A 384 10.97 7.85 -38.68
CA GLN A 384 12.04 7.40 -37.79
C GLN A 384 11.84 7.89 -36.35
N ASN A 385 11.43 9.15 -36.18
CA ASN A 385 11.15 9.71 -34.85
C ASN A 385 9.96 9.02 -34.18
N GLU A 386 8.89 8.74 -34.93
CA GLU A 386 7.73 8.02 -34.43
C GLU A 386 8.06 6.57 -34.11
N THR A 387 8.82 5.88 -34.96
CA THR A 387 9.30 4.51 -34.69
C THR A 387 10.12 4.49 -33.41
N ARG A 388 11.06 5.43 -33.26
CA ARG A 388 11.85 5.59 -32.02
C ARG A 388 10.96 5.90 -30.82
N LEU A 389 9.92 6.71 -30.97
CA LEU A 389 8.97 7.03 -29.90
C LEU A 389 8.15 5.79 -29.52
N ALA A 390 7.70 4.99 -30.49
CA ALA A 390 6.98 3.74 -30.29
C ALA A 390 7.87 2.69 -29.60
N GLU A 391 9.12 2.54 -30.03
CA GLU A 391 10.12 1.69 -29.37
C GLU A 391 10.38 2.14 -27.93
N ASN A 392 10.53 3.45 -27.68
CA ASN A 392 10.68 4.00 -26.34
C ASN A 392 9.44 3.76 -25.47
N LYS A 393 8.23 3.95 -26.00
CA LYS A 393 6.97 3.63 -25.30
C LYS A 393 6.89 2.13 -24.97
N ALA A 394 7.19 1.26 -25.92
CA ALA A 394 7.20 -0.19 -25.73
C ALA A 394 8.26 -0.63 -24.70
N LYS A 395 9.44 -0.02 -24.72
CA LYS A 395 10.50 -0.23 -23.73
C LYS A 395 10.05 0.20 -22.34
N LEU A 396 9.49 1.39 -22.19
CA LEU A 396 8.94 1.88 -20.92
C LEU A 396 7.79 0.99 -20.42
N MET A 397 6.92 0.50 -21.30
CA MET A 397 5.87 -0.46 -20.94
C MET A 397 6.45 -1.79 -20.46
N ARG A 398 7.48 -2.33 -21.13
CA ARG A 398 8.18 -3.55 -20.69
C ARG A 398 8.86 -3.34 -19.34
N GLU A 399 9.56 -2.22 -19.14
CA GLU A 399 10.18 -1.87 -17.85
C GLU A 399 9.14 -1.76 -16.74
N ARG A 400 7.98 -1.16 -17.02
CA ARG A 400 6.84 -1.11 -16.08
C ARG A 400 6.27 -2.50 -15.76
N GLN A 401 6.10 -3.35 -16.76
CA GLN A 401 5.63 -4.73 -16.57
C GLN A 401 6.62 -5.55 -15.73
N ILE A 402 7.92 -5.45 -16.04
CA ILE A 402 8.98 -6.11 -15.26
C ILE A 402 8.98 -5.60 -13.82
N ALA A 403 8.92 -4.28 -13.60
CA ALA A 403 8.85 -3.70 -12.28
C ALA A 403 7.62 -4.21 -11.49
N ALA A 404 6.45 -4.25 -12.13
CA ALA A 404 5.23 -4.77 -11.51
C ALA A 404 5.36 -6.26 -11.14
N VAL A 405 5.93 -7.10 -12.02
CA VAL A 405 6.19 -8.51 -11.73
C VAL A 405 7.18 -8.67 -10.58
N VAL A 406 8.27 -7.90 -10.56
CA VAL A 406 9.24 -7.90 -9.45
C VAL A 406 8.56 -7.47 -8.15
N THR A 407 7.72 -6.44 -8.16
CA THR A 407 6.93 -6.02 -6.99
C THR A 407 6.01 -7.14 -6.51
N ILE A 408 5.30 -7.82 -7.40
CA ILE A 408 4.45 -8.97 -7.06
C ILE A 408 5.28 -10.09 -6.44
N ILE A 409 6.43 -10.44 -7.01
CA ILE A 409 7.35 -11.46 -6.48
C ILE A 409 7.84 -11.06 -5.08
N LEU A 410 8.20 -9.79 -4.87
CA LEU A 410 8.63 -9.30 -3.55
C LEU A 410 7.49 -9.34 -2.53
N ILE A 411 6.26 -9.00 -2.92
CA ILE A 411 5.08 -9.11 -2.06
C ILE A 411 4.81 -10.58 -1.69
N ILE A 412 4.83 -11.48 -2.67
CA ILE A 412 4.66 -12.92 -2.44
C ILE A 412 5.78 -13.44 -1.52
N GLY A 413 7.03 -13.08 -1.79
CA GLY A 413 8.18 -13.43 -0.96
C GLY A 413 8.04 -12.91 0.47
N PHE A 414 7.59 -11.67 0.65
CA PHE A 414 7.28 -11.10 1.96
C PHE A 414 6.18 -11.89 2.67
N PHE A 415 5.09 -12.25 1.99
CA PHE A 415 4.02 -13.04 2.59
C PHE A 415 4.46 -14.47 2.93
N ILE A 416 5.30 -15.10 2.11
CA ILE A 416 5.88 -16.42 2.40
C ILE A 416 6.79 -16.32 3.63
N VAL A 417 7.70 -15.35 3.68
CA VAL A 417 8.58 -15.12 4.84
C VAL A 417 7.76 -14.81 6.09
N TYR A 418 6.74 -13.97 5.97
CA TYR A 418 5.81 -13.64 7.05
C TYR A 418 5.04 -14.87 7.53
N ALA A 419 4.56 -15.72 6.62
CA ALA A 419 3.87 -16.97 6.95
C ALA A 419 4.80 -17.97 7.65
N LEU A 420 6.03 -18.14 7.17
CA LEU A 420 7.06 -18.97 7.80
C LEU A 420 7.47 -18.44 9.17
N TYR A 421 7.63 -17.12 9.30
CA TYR A 421 7.88 -16.46 10.59
C TYR A 421 6.70 -16.68 11.55
N LYS A 422 5.46 -16.52 11.08
CA LYS A 422 4.24 -16.77 11.86
C LYS A 422 4.12 -18.24 12.28
N GLN A 423 4.43 -19.20 11.40
CA GLN A 423 4.47 -20.63 11.74
C GLN A 423 5.54 -20.94 12.80
N LYS A 424 6.76 -20.43 12.65
CA LYS A 424 7.82 -20.58 13.65
C LYS A 424 7.45 -19.93 14.98
N ALA A 425 6.85 -18.74 14.95
CA ALA A 425 6.37 -18.05 16.16
C ALA A 425 5.22 -18.81 16.83
N ALA A 426 4.29 -19.38 16.06
CA ALA A 426 3.20 -20.21 16.59
C ALA A 426 3.73 -21.52 17.19
N ALA A 427 4.69 -22.18 16.54
CA ALA A 427 5.35 -23.37 17.08
C ALA A 427 6.13 -23.06 18.37
N LYS A 428 6.84 -21.92 18.42
CA LYS A 428 7.53 -21.45 19.63
C LYS A 428 6.56 -21.10 20.75
N LEU A 429 5.41 -20.49 20.42
CA LEU A 429 4.35 -20.18 21.37
C LEU A 429 3.66 -21.44 21.89
N HIS A 430 3.42 -22.45 21.04
CA HIS A 430 2.89 -23.74 21.47
C HIS A 430 3.87 -24.50 22.38
N LYS A 431 5.16 -24.49 22.04
CA LYS A 431 6.19 -25.10 22.89
C LYS A 431 6.28 -24.38 24.25
N ALA A 432 6.32 -23.04 24.24
CA ALA A 432 6.32 -22.24 25.46
C ALA A 432 5.02 -22.40 26.27
N HIS A 433 3.87 -22.58 25.62
CA HIS A 433 2.60 -22.84 26.31
C HIS A 433 2.59 -24.22 26.98
N ASN A 434 3.13 -25.25 26.33
CA ASN A 434 3.23 -26.59 26.90
C ASN A 434 4.27 -26.65 28.03
N GLU A 435 5.41 -25.96 27.88
CA GLU A 435 6.43 -25.82 28.93
C GLU A 435 5.88 -25.03 30.13
N LEU A 436 5.14 -23.94 29.88
CA LEU A 436 4.49 -23.16 30.92
C LEU A 436 3.38 -23.96 31.62
N LYS A 437 2.62 -24.76 30.89
CA LYS A 437 1.58 -25.63 31.46
C LYS A 437 2.21 -26.72 32.33
N ALA A 438 3.25 -27.39 31.86
CA ALA A 438 3.98 -28.37 32.66
C ALA A 438 4.61 -27.74 33.92
N ALA A 439 5.16 -26.54 33.81
CA ALA A 439 5.67 -25.79 34.96
C ALA A 439 4.57 -25.35 35.92
N TYR A 440 3.37 -25.02 35.42
CA TYR A 440 2.21 -24.64 36.24
C TYR A 440 1.65 -25.85 36.99
N ASP A 441 1.48 -26.98 36.30
CA ASP A 441 1.04 -28.25 36.90
C ASP A 441 2.03 -28.71 37.99
N GLN A 442 3.34 -28.58 37.73
CA GLN A 442 4.40 -28.88 38.70
C GLN A 442 4.42 -27.89 39.88
N LEU A 443 4.11 -26.61 39.65
CA LEU A 443 4.01 -25.61 40.70
C LEU A 443 2.77 -25.87 41.59
N GLU A 444 1.63 -26.21 40.99
CA GLU A 444 0.40 -26.54 41.71
C GLU A 444 0.55 -27.80 42.57
N GLU A 445 1.23 -28.83 42.06
CA GLU A 445 1.57 -30.04 42.82
C GLU A 445 2.54 -29.71 43.98
N THR A 446 3.54 -28.85 43.75
CA THR A 446 4.50 -28.47 44.79
C THR A 446 3.87 -27.58 45.86
N THR A 447 2.99 -26.64 45.48
CA THR A 447 2.30 -25.75 46.42
C THR A 447 1.28 -26.50 47.27
N SER A 448 0.49 -27.40 46.68
CA SER A 448 -0.46 -28.23 47.44
C SER A 448 0.24 -29.20 48.41
N ALA A 449 1.37 -29.78 48.02
CA ALA A 449 2.19 -30.61 48.91
C ALA A 449 2.76 -29.78 50.09
N LYS A 450 3.23 -28.55 49.83
CA LYS A 450 3.76 -27.65 50.87
C LYS A 450 2.67 -27.22 51.86
N GLU A 451 1.51 -26.79 51.38
CA GLU A 451 0.39 -26.37 52.23
C GLU A 451 -0.13 -27.52 53.12
N ARG A 452 -0.11 -28.75 52.60
CA ARG A 452 -0.46 -29.95 53.37
C ARG A 452 0.54 -30.21 54.49
N ILE A 453 1.85 -30.17 54.21
CA ILE A 453 2.89 -30.38 55.21
C ILE A 453 2.84 -29.29 56.30
N GLU A 454 2.67 -28.02 55.92
CA GLU A 454 2.50 -26.93 56.89
C GLU A 454 1.25 -27.12 57.76
N SER A 455 0.15 -27.63 57.19
CA SER A 455 -1.05 -27.96 57.97
C SER A 455 -0.84 -29.10 58.95
N GLU A 456 -0.11 -30.15 58.54
CA GLU A 456 0.21 -31.30 59.40
C GLU A 456 1.15 -30.89 60.55
N LEU A 457 2.14 -30.02 60.30
CA LEU A 457 3.02 -29.48 61.33
C LEU A 457 2.30 -28.55 62.32
N ARG A 458 1.36 -27.72 61.87
CA ARG A 458 0.50 -26.92 62.77
C ARG A 458 -0.31 -27.79 63.73
N ILE A 459 -0.82 -28.93 63.26
CA ILE A 459 -1.53 -29.89 64.11
C ILE A 459 -0.56 -30.51 65.14
N ALA A 460 0.64 -30.90 64.70
CA ALA A 460 1.66 -31.46 65.59
C ALA A 460 2.07 -30.48 66.70
N ARG A 461 2.20 -29.19 66.38
CA ARG A 461 2.44 -28.13 67.38
C ARG A 461 1.37 -28.08 68.45
N HIS A 462 0.10 -28.08 68.04
CA HIS A 462 -1.01 -28.03 68.99
C HIS A 462 -1.06 -29.25 69.90
N ILE A 463 -0.73 -30.44 69.37
CA ILE A 463 -0.59 -31.67 70.16
C ILE A 463 0.54 -31.52 71.18
N GLN A 464 1.70 -31.01 70.76
CA GLN A 464 2.85 -30.81 71.64
C GLN A 464 2.56 -29.83 72.79
N GLU A 465 1.94 -28.68 72.48
CA GLU A 465 1.53 -27.68 73.49
C GLU A 465 0.54 -28.27 74.51
N SER A 466 -0.24 -29.30 74.15
CA SER A 466 -1.14 -30.01 75.07
C SER A 466 -0.46 -31.03 75.98
N MET A 467 0.80 -31.41 75.71
CA MET A 467 1.55 -32.41 76.50
C MET A 467 2.21 -31.82 77.74
N VAL A 468 2.57 -30.54 77.71
CA VAL A 468 3.11 -29.80 78.86
C VAL A 468 1.98 -29.11 79.65
N PRO A 469 2.11 -28.93 80.98
CA PRO A 469 1.07 -28.25 81.77
C PRO A 469 0.85 -26.79 81.35
N ASN A 470 -0.37 -26.42 80.93
CA ASN A 470 -0.72 -25.03 80.61
C ASN A 470 -1.56 -24.34 81.71
N GLU A 471 -2.04 -25.10 82.68
CA GLU A 471 -2.66 -24.62 83.91
C GLU A 471 -1.65 -24.76 85.06
N PHE A 472 -1.63 -23.78 85.96
CA PHE A 472 -0.70 -23.73 87.09
C PHE A 472 -1.48 -23.67 88.41
N PRO A 473 -0.95 -24.25 89.50
CA PRO A 473 -1.69 -24.35 90.75
C PRO A 473 -1.83 -22.97 91.40
N GLN A 474 -3.06 -22.59 91.74
CA GLN A 474 -3.32 -21.42 92.58
C GLN A 474 -3.29 -21.84 94.05
N ARG A 475 -2.11 -21.77 94.66
CA ARG A 475 -1.91 -22.09 96.08
C ARG A 475 -1.24 -20.93 96.81
N SER A 476 -1.46 -20.83 98.13
CA SER A 476 -0.90 -19.77 98.96
C SER A 476 0.48 -20.12 99.53
N ASP A 477 0.85 -21.40 99.55
CA ASP A 477 2.10 -21.91 100.10
C ASP A 477 3.24 -22.00 99.06
N PHE A 478 2.93 -21.91 97.77
CA PHE A 478 3.92 -21.69 96.71
C PHE A 478 3.26 -21.13 95.44
N ASN A 479 4.08 -20.58 94.56
CA ASN A 479 3.69 -20.15 93.21
C ASN A 479 4.64 -20.77 92.18
N LEU A 480 4.11 -21.27 91.08
CA LEU A 480 4.84 -21.93 90.01
C LEU A 480 4.32 -21.42 88.67
N TYR A 481 5.22 -21.07 87.77
CA TYR A 481 4.88 -20.76 86.39
C TYR A 481 5.97 -21.24 85.45
N ALA A 482 5.57 -21.73 84.28
CA ALA A 482 6.48 -22.15 83.25
C ALA A 482 5.96 -21.72 81.87
N SER A 483 6.89 -21.62 80.92
CA SER A 483 6.58 -21.32 79.52
C SER A 483 7.56 -22.06 78.62
N MET A 484 7.08 -22.48 77.45
CA MET A 484 7.86 -23.11 76.41
C MET A 484 7.49 -22.47 75.08
N THR A 485 8.47 -22.07 74.28
CA THR A 485 8.28 -21.47 72.95
C THR A 485 9.22 -22.16 71.97
N ALA A 486 8.66 -22.97 71.06
CA ALA A 486 9.45 -23.66 70.05
C ALA A 486 10.08 -22.68 69.03
N ALA A 487 11.30 -22.96 68.59
CA ALA A 487 12.00 -22.22 67.54
C ALA A 487 11.50 -22.55 66.12
N LYS A 488 10.99 -23.77 65.94
CA LYS A 488 10.36 -24.24 64.69
C LYS A 488 8.88 -24.55 64.95
N GLU A 489 8.23 -25.21 63.98
CA GLU A 489 6.83 -25.63 64.13
C GLU A 489 6.62 -26.55 65.35
N VAL A 490 7.59 -27.40 65.69
CA VAL A 490 7.62 -28.23 66.92
C VAL A 490 9.04 -28.27 67.50
N GLY A 491 9.15 -28.38 68.82
CA GLY A 491 10.42 -28.30 69.58
C GLY A 491 10.85 -29.62 70.28
N GLY A 492 12.03 -29.66 70.88
CA GLY A 492 12.52 -30.73 71.76
C GLY A 492 12.37 -30.44 73.25
N ASP A 493 12.22 -29.17 73.63
CA ASP A 493 12.08 -28.74 75.02
C ASP A 493 10.84 -29.31 75.74
N LEU A 494 10.93 -29.46 77.06
CA LEU A 494 9.82 -29.78 77.94
C LEU A 494 9.91 -29.16 79.32
N TYR A 495 8.75 -29.07 79.95
CA TYR A 495 8.63 -28.97 81.40
C TYR A 495 7.41 -29.76 81.87
N ASP A 496 7.43 -30.21 83.12
CA ASP A 496 6.28 -30.82 83.73
C ASP A 496 6.32 -30.65 85.25
N TYR A 497 5.16 -30.77 85.90
CA TYR A 497 5.09 -30.80 87.35
C TYR A 497 3.93 -31.67 87.83
N LEU A 498 4.11 -32.30 89.01
CA LEU A 498 3.07 -33.02 89.73
C LEU A 498 3.16 -32.69 91.21
N ILE A 499 2.00 -32.58 91.85
CA ILE A 499 1.88 -32.43 93.29
C ILE A 499 1.47 -33.79 93.86
N ILE A 500 2.31 -34.36 94.73
CA ILE A 500 2.06 -35.65 95.38
C ILE A 500 2.18 -35.44 96.89
N GLY A 501 1.03 -35.35 97.56
CA GLY A 501 0.97 -34.98 98.98
C GLY A 501 1.53 -33.58 99.21
N ASP A 502 2.53 -33.47 100.09
CA ASP A 502 3.25 -32.21 100.39
C ASP A 502 4.43 -31.95 99.44
N ASN A 503 4.68 -32.81 98.45
CA ASN A 503 5.83 -32.68 97.56
C ASN A 503 5.42 -32.14 96.18
N LEU A 504 6.08 -31.08 95.72
CA LEU A 504 6.05 -30.60 94.34
C LEU A 504 7.22 -31.25 93.58
N CYS A 505 6.90 -32.17 92.67
CA CYS A 505 7.85 -32.75 91.75
C CYS A 505 7.80 -31.97 90.44
N PHE A 506 8.94 -31.53 89.90
CA PHE A 506 8.97 -30.80 88.64
C PHE A 506 10.21 -31.15 87.83
N CYS A 507 10.13 -30.88 86.54
CA CYS A 507 11.27 -31.02 85.65
C CYS A 507 11.26 -29.98 84.53
N VAL A 508 12.45 -29.72 84.01
CA VAL A 508 12.69 -28.98 82.76
C VAL A 508 13.75 -29.76 82.00
N GLY A 509 13.59 -29.90 80.69
CA GLY A 509 14.61 -30.54 79.88
C GLY A 509 14.60 -30.10 78.44
N ASP A 510 15.70 -30.37 77.76
CA ASP A 510 15.95 -30.08 76.35
C ASP A 510 16.49 -31.33 75.66
N VAL A 511 15.81 -31.72 74.58
CA VAL A 511 16.11 -32.91 73.79
C VAL A 511 17.07 -32.55 72.66
N SER A 512 18.13 -33.35 72.50
CA SER A 512 19.08 -33.19 71.41
C SER A 512 18.40 -33.21 70.03
N GLY A 513 18.66 -32.21 69.20
CA GLY A 513 18.10 -32.13 67.84
C GLY A 513 16.91 -31.17 67.76
N LYS A 514 16.24 -31.09 66.59
CA LYS A 514 15.16 -30.12 66.34
C LYS A 514 14.06 -30.72 65.48
N GLY A 515 12.85 -30.16 65.56
CA GLY A 515 11.71 -30.57 64.73
C GLY A 515 11.05 -31.86 65.21
N VAL A 516 10.42 -32.59 64.29
CA VAL A 516 9.51 -33.71 64.61
C VAL A 516 10.18 -34.83 65.45
N PRO A 517 11.41 -35.30 65.15
CA PRO A 517 12.04 -36.34 65.96
C PRO A 517 12.25 -35.93 67.43
N ALA A 518 12.70 -34.70 67.66
CA ALA A 518 12.90 -34.16 69.02
C ALA A 518 11.56 -34.05 69.77
N ALA A 519 10.50 -33.60 69.10
CA ALA A 519 9.16 -33.50 69.68
C ALA A 519 8.56 -34.86 70.08
N LEU A 520 8.83 -35.92 69.30
CA LEU A 520 8.38 -37.28 69.62
C LEU A 520 9.13 -37.86 70.82
N PHE A 521 10.45 -37.66 70.87
CA PHE A 521 11.27 -38.07 72.00
C PHE A 521 10.86 -37.33 73.27
N MET A 522 10.65 -36.01 73.18
CA MET A 522 10.09 -35.17 74.24
C MET A 522 8.77 -35.76 74.81
N ALA A 523 7.83 -36.13 73.94
CA ALA A 523 6.56 -36.73 74.34
C ALA A 523 6.74 -38.07 75.09
N GLN A 524 7.73 -38.87 74.68
CA GLN A 524 8.09 -40.10 75.38
C GLN A 524 8.63 -39.81 76.79
N VAL A 525 9.53 -38.82 76.93
CA VAL A 525 10.09 -38.42 78.23
C VAL A 525 9.01 -37.93 79.19
N ILE A 526 8.09 -37.05 78.76
CA ILE A 526 6.98 -36.57 79.62
C ILE A 526 6.16 -37.75 80.15
N ARG A 527 5.82 -38.71 79.27
CA ARG A 527 5.01 -39.87 79.66
C ARG A 527 5.74 -40.76 80.67
N LEU A 528 7.02 -41.03 80.46
CA LEU A 528 7.83 -41.82 81.39
C LEU A 528 8.00 -41.11 82.72
N PHE A 529 8.29 -39.81 82.70
CA PHE A 529 8.40 -38.97 83.91
C PHE A 529 7.11 -39.04 84.74
N ARG A 530 5.94 -38.78 84.14
CA ARG A 530 4.64 -38.85 84.84
C ARG A 530 4.32 -40.24 85.38
N ALA A 531 4.75 -41.31 84.70
CA ALA A 531 4.52 -42.68 85.14
C ALA A 531 5.41 -43.05 86.33
N MET A 532 6.68 -42.63 86.32
CA MET A 532 7.67 -43.00 87.32
C MET A 532 7.65 -42.11 88.55
N VAL A 533 7.35 -40.82 88.42
CA VAL A 533 7.34 -39.86 89.55
C VAL A 533 6.37 -40.26 90.65
N LYS A 534 5.27 -40.95 90.30
CA LYS A 534 4.27 -41.49 91.23
C LYS A 534 4.81 -42.60 92.15
N ARG A 535 6.00 -43.13 91.87
CA ARG A 535 6.66 -44.17 92.68
C ARG A 535 7.44 -43.59 93.88
N ASN A 536 7.41 -42.27 94.09
CA ASN A 536 8.13 -41.57 95.16
C ASN A 536 9.64 -41.84 95.16
N TYR A 537 10.24 -41.94 93.97
CA TYR A 537 11.68 -42.03 93.82
C TYR A 537 12.37 -40.71 94.19
N THR A 538 13.62 -40.79 94.66
CA THR A 538 14.48 -39.60 94.71
C THR A 538 14.76 -39.12 93.27
N PRO A 539 15.02 -37.82 93.06
CA PRO A 539 15.34 -37.29 91.73
C PRO A 539 16.44 -38.07 90.99
N ALA A 540 17.51 -38.45 91.69
CA ALA A 540 18.60 -39.25 91.16
C ALA A 540 18.16 -40.65 90.71
N LYS A 541 17.30 -41.31 91.51
CA LYS A 541 16.75 -42.61 91.14
C LYS A 541 15.79 -42.46 89.95
N LEU A 542 14.99 -41.41 89.92
CA LEU A 542 14.11 -41.12 88.78
C LEU A 542 14.91 -40.89 87.49
N ALA A 543 15.98 -40.10 87.54
CA ALA A 543 16.88 -39.91 86.39
C ALA A 543 17.53 -41.22 85.93
N THR A 544 17.95 -42.08 86.87
CA THR A 544 18.54 -43.40 86.57
C THR A 544 17.54 -44.33 85.87
N GLU A 545 16.29 -44.36 86.32
CA GLU A 545 15.23 -45.17 85.68
C GLU A 545 14.82 -44.59 84.32
N LEU A 546 14.74 -43.27 84.19
CA LEU A 546 14.50 -42.61 82.91
C LEU A 546 15.61 -42.94 81.91
N ASN A 547 16.87 -42.92 82.34
CA ASN A 547 17.99 -43.26 81.47
C ASN A 547 17.92 -44.72 81.01
N ALA A 548 17.57 -45.66 81.90
CA ALA A 548 17.42 -47.06 81.54
C ALA A 548 16.37 -47.27 80.44
N GLU A 549 15.19 -46.64 80.55
CA GLU A 549 14.13 -46.76 79.53
C GLU A 549 14.45 -46.02 78.23
N LEU A 550 15.13 -44.87 78.30
CA LEU A 550 15.37 -44.03 77.12
C LEU A 550 16.64 -44.41 76.35
N SER A 551 17.58 -45.11 76.97
CA SER A 551 18.78 -45.62 76.28
C SER A 551 18.56 -46.98 75.63
N GLU A 552 17.55 -47.75 76.07
CA GLU A 552 17.21 -49.05 75.50
C GLU A 552 16.71 -48.89 74.05
N HIS A 553 17.41 -49.50 73.08
CA HIS A 553 17.09 -49.39 71.63
C HIS A 553 17.12 -47.96 71.07
N ASN A 554 17.96 -47.08 71.62
CA ASN A 554 18.14 -45.71 71.14
C ASN A 554 19.09 -45.61 69.92
N ASP A 555 18.71 -46.23 68.79
CA ASP A 555 19.54 -46.28 67.57
C ASP A 555 19.80 -44.89 66.95
N ASP A 556 18.89 -43.92 67.20
CA ASP A 556 19.01 -42.54 66.73
C ASP A 556 19.96 -41.68 67.59
N GLY A 557 20.43 -42.22 68.73
CA GLY A 557 21.36 -41.54 69.63
C GLY A 557 20.80 -40.28 70.29
N MET A 558 19.48 -40.18 70.43
CA MET A 558 18.78 -39.02 70.99
C MET A 558 18.93 -39.00 72.51
N PHE A 559 19.20 -37.85 73.11
CA PHE A 559 19.32 -37.72 74.56
C PHE A 559 18.60 -36.45 75.03
N ILE A 560 18.36 -36.34 76.33
CA ILE A 560 17.75 -35.16 76.95
C ILE A 560 18.60 -34.66 78.10
N THR A 561 18.92 -33.36 78.09
CA THR A 561 19.43 -32.69 79.30
C THR A 561 18.23 -32.39 80.19
N MET A 562 18.27 -32.73 81.48
CA MET A 562 17.07 -32.60 82.33
C MET A 562 17.40 -32.23 83.77
N PHE A 563 16.73 -31.20 84.29
CA PHE A 563 16.70 -30.91 85.71
C PHE A 563 15.45 -31.54 86.33
N ILE A 564 15.60 -32.33 87.39
CA ILE A 564 14.51 -32.95 88.14
C ILE A 564 14.58 -32.47 89.59
N GLY A 565 13.50 -31.89 90.09
CA GLY A 565 13.40 -31.40 91.46
C GLY A 565 12.18 -31.95 92.19
N VAL A 566 12.33 -32.20 93.49
CA VAL A 566 11.25 -32.53 94.42
C VAL A 566 11.36 -31.61 95.63
N VAL A 567 10.41 -30.68 95.76
CA VAL A 567 10.35 -29.76 96.89
C VAL A 567 9.30 -30.22 97.87
N ASN A 568 9.69 -30.40 99.12
CA ASN A 568 8.73 -30.52 100.21
C ASN A 568 8.17 -29.13 100.55
N LEU A 569 6.92 -28.88 100.21
CA LEU A 569 6.26 -27.57 100.36
C LEU A 569 6.13 -27.12 101.82
N ARG A 570 6.19 -28.06 102.77
CA ARG A 570 6.10 -27.76 104.21
C ARG A 570 7.45 -27.31 104.79
N THR A 571 8.54 -27.98 104.41
CA THR A 571 9.87 -27.69 104.97
C THR A 571 10.70 -26.76 104.10
N GLY A 572 10.35 -26.59 102.82
CA GLY A 572 11.16 -25.89 101.83
C GLY A 572 12.33 -26.70 101.29
N LYS A 573 12.50 -27.96 101.73
CA LYS A 573 13.63 -28.80 101.32
C LYS A 573 13.48 -29.20 99.86
N LEU A 574 14.50 -28.93 99.04
CA LEU A 574 14.60 -29.34 97.64
C LEU A 574 15.60 -30.49 97.51
N ASP A 575 15.13 -31.68 97.19
CA ASP A 575 15.97 -32.75 96.65
C ASP A 575 15.98 -32.59 95.12
N PHE A 576 17.14 -32.66 94.45
CA PHE A 576 17.23 -32.51 93.00
C PHE A 576 18.29 -33.39 92.35
N CYS A 577 18.20 -33.52 91.03
CA CYS A 577 19.21 -34.14 90.17
C CYS A 577 19.29 -33.32 88.88
N ASN A 578 20.47 -32.78 88.57
CA ASN A 578 20.73 -32.18 87.29
C ASN A 578 21.43 -33.19 86.37
N ALA A 579 20.74 -33.68 85.36
CA ALA A 579 21.22 -34.60 84.33
C ALA A 579 21.72 -33.84 83.10
N GLY A 580 22.86 -33.15 83.23
CA GLY A 580 23.52 -32.42 82.13
C GLY A 580 22.81 -31.17 81.64
N HIS A 581 21.82 -30.66 82.38
CA HIS A 581 21.05 -29.46 82.08
C HIS A 581 21.73 -28.19 82.59
N ASN A 582 21.25 -27.03 82.14
CA ASN A 582 21.75 -25.74 82.62
C ASN A 582 21.57 -25.59 84.14
N PRO A 583 22.57 -25.04 84.86
CA PRO A 583 22.45 -24.81 86.29
C PRO A 583 21.28 -23.86 86.61
N PRO A 584 20.33 -24.24 87.49
CA PRO A 584 19.29 -23.33 87.94
C PRO A 584 19.86 -22.12 88.68
N ILE A 585 19.05 -21.07 88.73
CA ILE A 585 19.36 -19.84 89.46
C ILE A 585 18.53 -19.79 90.74
N LEU A 586 19.19 -19.48 91.85
CA LEU A 586 18.55 -19.16 93.12
C LEU A 586 18.69 -17.65 93.38
N GLY A 587 17.56 -16.96 93.54
CA GLY A 587 17.49 -15.52 93.83
C GLY A 587 16.80 -15.24 95.17
N ASN A 588 17.29 -14.23 95.92
CA ASN A 588 16.76 -13.90 97.26
C ASN A 588 16.34 -12.44 97.44
N GLY A 589 16.20 -11.67 96.35
CA GLY A 589 15.92 -10.24 96.41
C GLY A 589 17.15 -9.34 96.28
N ASN A 590 18.31 -9.79 96.77
CA ASN A 590 19.54 -8.99 96.82
C ASN A 590 20.63 -9.55 95.90
N GLU A 591 20.70 -10.88 95.75
CA GLU A 591 21.61 -11.60 94.88
C GLU A 591 20.85 -12.66 94.07
N SER A 592 21.38 -12.96 92.89
CA SER A 592 21.02 -14.12 92.08
C SER A 592 22.33 -14.86 91.76
N ARG A 593 22.31 -16.20 91.88
CA ARG A 593 23.48 -17.02 91.58
C ARG A 593 23.07 -18.34 90.95
N PHE A 594 23.90 -18.84 90.05
CA PHE A 594 23.81 -20.23 89.61
C PHE A 594 24.06 -21.16 90.79
N LEU A 595 23.27 -22.24 90.87
CA LEU A 595 23.55 -23.32 91.79
C LEU A 595 24.84 -24.01 91.40
N LYS A 596 25.71 -24.22 92.40
CA LYS A 596 26.87 -25.10 92.25
C LYS A 596 26.39 -26.52 92.49
N MET A 597 26.76 -27.43 91.61
CA MET A 597 26.33 -28.83 91.60
C MET A 597 27.40 -29.70 90.96
N GLU A 598 27.34 -30.99 91.24
CA GLU A 598 28.19 -31.99 90.61
C GLU A 598 27.67 -32.35 89.20
N PRO A 599 28.56 -32.64 88.24
CA PRO A 599 28.16 -32.90 86.86
C PRO A 599 27.61 -34.33 86.69
N ASN A 600 26.38 -34.48 86.18
CA ASN A 600 25.92 -35.73 85.57
C ASN A 600 25.86 -35.62 84.03
N ALA A 601 25.89 -36.75 83.33
CA ALA A 601 25.66 -36.82 81.88
C ALA A 601 24.16 -36.66 81.52
N PRO A 602 23.80 -36.27 80.28
CA PRO A 602 22.40 -36.26 79.83
C PRO A 602 21.72 -37.63 79.88
N ILE A 603 20.40 -37.66 80.00
CA ILE A 603 19.58 -38.89 80.06
C ILE A 603 19.40 -39.47 78.66
N GLY A 604 19.59 -40.79 78.51
CA GLY A 604 19.40 -41.54 77.27
C GLY A 604 20.68 -41.77 76.45
N LEU A 605 21.81 -41.20 76.89
CA LEU A 605 23.08 -41.24 76.16
C LEU A 605 23.73 -42.63 76.19
N TRP A 606 23.80 -43.27 77.36
CA TRP A 606 24.41 -44.58 77.54
C TRP A 606 23.61 -45.45 78.51
N GLU A 607 23.50 -46.75 78.19
CA GLU A 607 22.90 -47.74 79.08
C GLU A 607 23.68 -47.85 80.40
N GLY A 608 22.96 -48.08 81.49
CA GLY A 608 23.55 -48.37 82.80
C GLY A 608 24.11 -47.17 83.58
N LEU A 609 23.97 -45.93 83.08
CA LEU A 609 24.34 -44.73 83.84
C LEU A 609 23.52 -44.60 85.14
N LYS A 610 24.21 -44.21 86.21
CA LYS A 610 23.62 -43.86 87.49
C LYS A 610 23.82 -42.38 87.74
N TYR A 611 22.81 -41.76 88.32
CA TYR A 611 22.77 -40.33 88.57
C TYR A 611 22.97 -40.05 90.05
N GLU A 612 23.64 -38.95 90.34
CA GLU A 612 23.79 -38.42 91.69
C GLU A 612 22.84 -37.25 91.90
N GLY A 613 22.25 -37.18 93.08
CA GLY A 613 21.31 -36.14 93.47
C GLY A 613 21.83 -35.35 94.65
N GLU A 614 21.40 -34.11 94.74
CA GLU A 614 21.84 -33.15 95.74
C GLU A 614 20.64 -32.55 96.47
N VAL A 615 20.92 -31.86 97.58
CA VAL A 615 19.90 -31.37 98.50
C VAL A 615 20.16 -29.91 98.85
N ILE A 616 19.10 -29.11 98.83
CA ILE A 616 19.06 -27.79 99.46
C ILE A 616 18.06 -27.87 100.62
N ASP A 617 18.53 -27.54 101.83
CA ASP A 617 17.74 -27.73 103.06
C ASP A 617 16.46 -26.89 103.10
N ASP A 618 16.50 -25.67 102.55
CA ASP A 618 15.35 -24.76 102.52
C ASP A 618 15.47 -23.76 101.36
N ILE A 619 14.49 -23.73 100.46
CA ILE A 619 14.38 -22.76 99.36
C ILE A 619 13.24 -21.74 99.59
N ARG A 620 12.59 -21.72 100.76
CA ARG A 620 11.51 -20.76 101.04
C ARG A 620 12.03 -19.33 100.99
N GLY A 621 11.18 -18.43 100.50
CA GLY A 621 11.49 -17.02 100.25
C GLY A 621 12.51 -16.79 99.14
N HIS A 622 12.98 -17.84 98.44
CA HIS A 622 13.87 -17.73 97.30
C HIS A 622 13.10 -18.01 96.00
N LEU A 623 13.45 -17.26 94.96
CA LEU A 623 13.01 -17.52 93.60
C LEU A 623 13.95 -18.56 93.00
N PHE A 624 13.38 -19.69 92.57
CA PHE A 624 14.08 -20.79 91.93
C PHE A 624 13.74 -20.81 90.44
N PHE A 625 14.74 -20.60 89.58
CA PHE A 625 14.56 -20.41 88.14
C PHE A 625 15.36 -21.46 87.35
N VAL A 626 14.68 -22.25 86.54
CA VAL A 626 15.25 -23.29 85.67
C VAL A 626 14.94 -22.94 84.23
N TYR A 627 15.89 -23.17 83.32
CA TYR A 627 15.78 -22.73 81.94
C TYR A 627 16.59 -23.60 80.97
N THR A 628 16.19 -23.64 79.71
CA THR A 628 16.92 -24.32 78.61
C THR A 628 17.93 -23.39 77.94
N ASP A 629 18.91 -23.93 77.22
CA ASP A 629 19.99 -23.16 76.58
C ASP A 629 19.50 -22.11 75.57
N GLY A 630 18.33 -22.32 74.96
CA GLY A 630 17.67 -21.31 74.13
C GLY A 630 17.35 -19.99 74.85
N LEU A 631 17.54 -19.91 76.18
CA LEU A 631 17.55 -18.65 76.93
C LEU A 631 18.89 -17.90 76.86
N ASN A 632 19.96 -18.47 77.42
CA ASN A 632 21.26 -17.78 77.52
C ASN A 632 21.99 -17.76 76.18
N GLU A 633 21.76 -18.75 75.33
CA GLU A 633 22.31 -18.82 73.98
C GLU A 633 21.44 -18.13 72.92
N ALA A 634 20.36 -17.44 73.31
CA ALA A 634 19.52 -16.70 72.38
C ALA A 634 20.34 -15.66 71.60
N GLU A 635 20.39 -15.79 70.28
CA GLU A 635 21.20 -14.93 69.40
C GLU A 635 20.42 -13.70 68.90
N ASN A 636 21.11 -12.56 68.82
CA ASN A 636 20.61 -11.40 68.10
C ASN A 636 20.99 -11.42 66.61
N THR A 637 20.60 -10.40 65.84
CA THR A 637 20.91 -10.30 64.40
C THR A 637 22.41 -10.26 64.07
N LYS A 638 23.28 -10.12 65.07
CA LYS A 638 24.75 -10.15 64.94
C LYS A 638 25.36 -11.47 65.43
N LEU A 639 24.54 -12.46 65.77
CA LEU A 639 24.95 -13.75 66.36
C LEU A 639 25.59 -13.58 67.75
N GLU A 640 25.23 -12.53 68.49
CA GLU A 640 25.66 -12.34 69.88
C GLU A 640 24.63 -12.99 70.82
N GLN A 641 25.08 -13.85 71.74
CA GLN A 641 24.23 -14.54 72.71
C GLN A 641 23.73 -13.59 73.81
N PHE A 642 22.56 -13.89 74.39
CA PHE A 642 21.99 -13.12 75.52
C PHE A 642 22.89 -13.17 76.75
N GLY A 643 23.48 -14.34 77.02
CA GLY A 643 24.56 -14.56 77.98
C GLY A 643 24.11 -14.69 79.43
N ASP A 644 24.87 -15.48 80.18
CA ASP A 644 24.60 -15.81 81.58
C ASP A 644 24.54 -14.59 82.50
N GLU A 645 25.39 -13.58 82.25
CA GLU A 645 25.40 -12.34 83.05
C GLU A 645 24.07 -11.59 82.94
N GLN A 646 23.48 -11.53 81.75
CA GLN A 646 22.18 -10.87 81.56
C GLN A 646 21.06 -11.67 82.21
N VAL A 647 21.07 -12.99 82.09
CA VAL A 647 20.09 -13.85 82.77
C VAL A 647 20.11 -13.59 84.28
N LEU A 648 21.29 -13.60 84.91
CA LEU A 648 21.44 -13.30 86.34
C LEU A 648 20.94 -11.89 86.70
N ASN A 649 21.26 -10.87 85.89
CA ASN A 649 20.83 -9.50 86.12
C ASN A 649 19.30 -9.36 86.06
N VAL A 650 18.66 -10.01 85.09
CA VAL A 650 17.20 -10.00 84.97
C VAL A 650 16.57 -10.69 86.18
N VAL A 651 17.03 -11.91 86.53
CA VAL A 651 16.52 -12.62 87.73
C VAL A 651 16.71 -11.81 89.00
N LYS A 652 17.84 -11.11 89.16
CA LYS A 652 18.08 -10.21 90.29
C LYS A 652 17.06 -9.09 90.34
N SER A 653 16.86 -8.37 89.23
CA SER A 653 15.95 -7.22 89.16
C SER A 653 14.47 -7.60 89.34
N ALA A 654 14.10 -8.81 88.93
CA ALA A 654 12.74 -9.34 88.98
C ALA A 654 12.51 -10.31 90.16
N SER A 655 13.46 -10.43 91.09
CA SER A 655 13.40 -11.36 92.23
C SER A 655 12.25 -11.14 93.21
N GLN A 656 11.63 -9.96 93.20
CA GLN A 656 10.43 -9.62 93.99
C GLN A 656 9.12 -9.81 93.23
N LEU A 657 9.20 -10.14 91.93
CA LEU A 657 8.03 -10.42 91.12
C LEU A 657 7.52 -11.84 91.42
N ASN A 658 6.23 -12.07 91.15
CA ASN A 658 5.74 -13.44 91.16
C ASN A 658 6.34 -14.24 89.99
N PRO A 659 6.37 -15.58 90.07
CA PRO A 659 6.94 -16.43 89.03
C PRO A 659 6.47 -16.17 87.59
N ARG A 660 5.21 -15.77 87.40
CA ARG A 660 4.68 -15.44 86.07
C ARG A 660 5.31 -14.17 85.52
N ASP A 661 5.28 -13.10 86.30
CA ASP A 661 5.83 -11.80 85.91
C ASP A 661 7.35 -11.87 85.70
N MET A 662 8.06 -12.73 86.45
CA MET A 662 9.48 -13.03 86.24
C MET A 662 9.72 -13.67 84.87
N VAL A 663 9.00 -14.75 84.54
CA VAL A 663 9.14 -15.44 83.24
C VAL A 663 8.76 -14.52 82.08
N ASP A 664 7.69 -13.74 82.22
CA ASP A 664 7.25 -12.80 81.18
C ASP A 664 8.27 -11.67 80.97
N THR A 665 8.87 -11.17 82.05
CA THR A 665 9.95 -10.17 81.99
C THR A 665 11.19 -10.75 81.30
N MET A 666 11.61 -11.96 81.65
CA MET A 666 12.72 -12.65 80.98
C MET A 666 12.44 -12.85 79.49
N LYS A 667 11.23 -13.32 79.15
CA LYS A 667 10.81 -13.53 77.75
C LYS A 667 10.88 -12.23 76.95
N ASN A 668 10.43 -11.12 77.53
CA ASN A 668 10.48 -9.81 76.87
C ASN A 668 11.91 -9.31 76.67
N GLU A 669 12.79 -9.52 77.64
CA GLU A 669 14.21 -9.15 77.53
C GLU A 669 14.93 -9.95 76.43
N VAL A 670 14.67 -11.26 76.33
CA VAL A 670 15.19 -12.11 75.26
C VAL A 670 14.67 -11.68 73.90
N ASN A 671 13.36 -11.41 73.78
CA ASN A 671 12.79 -10.91 72.52
C ASN A 671 13.37 -9.55 72.11
N ARG A 672 13.64 -8.68 73.08
CA ARG A 672 14.30 -7.39 72.85
C ARG A 672 15.74 -7.58 72.38
N HIS A 673 16.48 -8.51 72.98
CA HIS A 673 17.84 -8.87 72.56
C HIS A 673 17.86 -9.41 71.13
N ARG A 674 16.97 -10.36 70.81
CA ARG A 674 16.86 -10.96 69.45
C ARG A 674 16.69 -9.91 68.36
N ASN A 675 15.94 -8.83 68.64
CA ASN A 675 15.75 -7.69 67.73
C ASN A 675 15.33 -8.11 66.30
N GLY A 676 14.40 -9.07 66.20
CA GLY A 676 13.90 -9.60 64.93
C GLY A 676 14.72 -10.74 64.32
N ALA A 677 15.78 -11.23 64.99
CA ALA A 677 16.39 -12.50 64.64
C ALA A 677 15.43 -13.67 64.90
N ASP A 678 15.45 -14.67 64.02
CA ASP A 678 14.70 -15.91 64.21
C ASP A 678 15.23 -16.65 65.45
N PRO A 679 14.36 -17.30 66.25
CA PRO A 679 14.82 -18.14 67.35
C PRO A 679 15.78 -19.22 66.86
N ASN A 680 16.98 -19.26 67.42
CA ASN A 680 17.98 -20.27 67.13
C ASN A 680 17.69 -21.58 67.87
N ASP A 681 17.12 -21.53 69.07
CA ASP A 681 16.67 -22.71 69.84
C ASP A 681 15.35 -22.51 70.59
N ASP A 682 14.78 -23.63 71.05
CA ASP A 682 13.57 -23.66 71.86
C ASP A 682 13.81 -22.94 73.20
N LEU A 683 12.84 -22.14 73.62
CA LEU A 683 12.94 -21.31 74.82
C LEU A 683 11.99 -21.81 75.89
N THR A 684 12.53 -22.45 76.92
CA THR A 684 11.77 -22.95 78.06
C THR A 684 12.29 -22.42 79.38
N MET A 685 11.36 -22.03 80.24
CA MET A 685 11.64 -21.43 81.53
C MET A 685 10.61 -21.93 82.54
N LEU A 686 11.05 -22.25 83.75
CA LEU A 686 10.23 -22.58 84.89
C LEU A 686 10.70 -21.77 86.10
N CYS A 687 9.77 -21.10 86.74
CA CYS A 687 10.01 -20.29 87.92
C CYS A 687 9.14 -20.79 89.07
N LEU A 688 9.76 -21.01 90.23
CA LEU A 688 9.13 -21.48 91.45
C LEU A 688 9.48 -20.53 92.60
N HIS A 689 8.48 -20.20 93.41
CA HIS A 689 8.66 -19.48 94.66
C HIS A 689 7.84 -20.15 95.76
N VAL A 690 8.49 -20.62 96.82
CA VAL A 690 7.84 -21.24 97.99
C VAL A 690 7.77 -20.22 99.12
N VAL A 691 6.58 -20.08 99.73
CA VAL A 691 6.28 -19.02 100.71
C VAL A 691 6.77 -19.37 102.12
#